data_AF-A0AAD8E3N6-F1
#
_entry.id   AF-A0AAD8E3N6-F1
#
_cell.length_a   1.000
_cell.length_b   1.000
_cell.length_c   1.000
_cell.angle_alpha   90.00
_cell.angle_beta   90.00
_cell.angle_gamma   90.00
#
_symmetry.space_group_name_H-M   'P 1'
#
loop_
_entity.id
_entity.type
_entity.pdbx_description
1 polymer ?
#
loop_
_entity_poly.entity_id
_entity_poly.type
_entity_poly.pdbx_seq_one_letter_code
_entity_poly.pdbx_strand_id
1 'polypeptide(L)'
;LQTMNRVEENEKLFFGWIDYVLFIITLVVSTMIGIYFGFWGKKEETPREYLHGGKTMNSFPVAVSLVSCSISGITLMGVPTEIYRFGTVYSLVVVCSLIMVFIVNYFYLPVFFDLQLTSSYEYLELRFDNKVRVMGSILFSLYVIILIPMVVYVPAISLNQVSGVNLHVITVVTSILCIFYTMIGGLKAVVWTDFLQGLLMVLSNIAVIVIGVIHAGGFVNIWRINQEGGRIQLFEMNPSPFIRQSFWTLIFGFTISWIYIFGVSQNSVQKFISLPTFSHARRSLILSAVGLALVQFISCVTGVLIYSAYSKCDPIQTKAVSRPDQLTTYYVMDIAGNIQGLPGLFVAGIFSAALSSMSSMLNSLGATLFEDFVRPCIKRTPNDKTINTIIKCIVILTGLACLLLVFLVDKFESILQVGIGIALTTGGTMLGLFTFGMFYPKGNAKGALAGSIVSLLTVGWIAFGAQTAIANGSFKQPYLPNSVEGCESNVTLQESVINEKEQSGPFILYQLSYMYYSTAGVIIMMVVGILVSCFTEPPDLDKINPNLFTPVIRKFFSVTQENDILHYKIIYFRIFYLIRDDAKMNARDVISNSSVNVVDQEGGTLLIQSVAKIVTMNFTDGVTGNPQLLFGWLDFVFFLIMLAVSTLIGIYFGFCGKKEETPKEYLHGGKTMSTLPVAVSLVSSSISGITLMGVPTEIYRFGTIYSLVIVCAFTMGIINNYFYLPVFYELQLTSTYEYFELRYNHKIRVIGSILYTINLLLIIPIVVYVPALVFSQVSGINLHFITVGTSILCIFYTMIGGLKAVVWTDFLQGVVMVVSNIVIIVIGVVHAGGIENVWRINKEGGRIYFFDMNPSPFARLTFWTIIIGFTFVWVNGVGVNQAMVQKFMSLPTLKEARKSLLFCSLGLAIVKCISCVTGILIYSAYHDCDPIESKAINRPDQLATYYVLKIAGHIPGLPGLFVAGIFSAALSSMSSMLNSLGATLFEDFVRPCIKKSVTDETINKMIKCVVVAIGSVCLLLVFIVDKFGSVLQLATSMVGVTAGATLGLFTFGMFYPRGNTTGALAGSIASLLIVGWIAIGAQTSIASGQFKQPYLPTSVEGCKSNVTLQQPTMVIQKYGYTLMMNEEDLEEPFILYQLSFMYYTIVGLIIMLVVGAIVSHFTEPPELTKMSPKLFTPIVRKYVIRKQEEMKKDAVQRELLKIVRT
;
A
#
# COMPACT_ATOMS: atom_id res chain seq x y z
N LEU A 1 -50.60 -18.44 -38.95
CA LEU A 1 -51.34 -17.26 -38.44
C LEU A 1 -51.49 -17.20 -36.91
N GLN A 2 -50.91 -18.11 -36.12
CA GLN A 2 -50.72 -17.94 -34.66
C GLN A 2 -49.25 -17.90 -34.22
N THR A 3 -48.32 -18.00 -35.17
CA THR A 3 -46.86 -18.10 -34.98
C THR A 3 -46.14 -16.78 -35.32
N MET A 4 -46.73 -15.63 -34.96
CA MET A 4 -46.22 -14.32 -35.40
C MET A 4 -46.51 -13.15 -34.43
N ASN A 5 -46.73 -13.46 -33.14
CA ASN A 5 -47.08 -12.47 -32.10
C ASN A 5 -46.30 -12.67 -30.78
N ARG A 6 -45.02 -13.05 -30.88
CA ARG A 6 -44.02 -12.77 -29.85
C ARG A 6 -42.89 -11.96 -30.50
N VAL A 7 -43.09 -10.64 -30.56
CA VAL A 7 -42.02 -9.67 -30.78
C VAL A 7 -41.29 -9.49 -29.45
N GLU A 8 -39.96 -9.34 -29.48
CA GLU A 8 -39.18 -9.17 -28.25
C GLU A 8 -39.39 -7.80 -27.60
N GLU A 9 -40.30 -7.73 -26.62
CA GLU A 9 -40.23 -6.66 -25.62
C GLU A 9 -38.92 -6.80 -24.84
N ASN A 10 -38.06 -5.79 -24.96
CA ASN A 10 -36.81 -5.71 -24.24
C ASN A 10 -37.12 -5.47 -22.75
N GLU A 11 -37.12 -6.54 -21.94
CA GLU A 11 -37.18 -6.46 -20.48
C GLU A 11 -35.92 -5.77 -19.93
N LYS A 12 -35.93 -4.44 -19.95
CA LYS A 12 -34.93 -3.61 -19.27
C LYS A 12 -35.06 -3.86 -17.77
N LEU A 13 -34.09 -4.57 -17.21
CA LEU A 13 -33.98 -4.84 -15.78
C LEU A 13 -33.91 -3.52 -15.01
N PHE A 14 -35.05 -3.10 -14.45
CA PHE A 14 -35.22 -1.83 -13.75
C PHE A 14 -34.89 -1.94 -12.26
N PHE A 15 -34.35 -0.87 -11.71
CA PHE A 15 -34.06 -0.73 -10.29
C PHE A 15 -35.36 -0.64 -9.45
N GLY A 16 -35.61 -1.62 -8.59
CA GLY A 16 -36.88 -1.79 -7.86
C GLY A 16 -37.10 -0.79 -6.72
N TRP A 17 -38.35 -0.71 -6.22
CA TRP A 17 -38.68 0.21 -5.12
C TRP A 17 -37.97 -0.16 -3.79
N ILE A 18 -37.78 -1.45 -3.53
CA ILE A 18 -36.99 -1.95 -2.38
C ILE A 18 -35.52 -1.50 -2.51
N ASP A 19 -35.01 -1.43 -3.74
CA ASP A 19 -33.66 -1.03 -4.04
C ASP A 19 -33.39 0.45 -3.69
N TYR A 20 -34.33 1.33 -4.04
CA TYR A 20 -34.33 2.73 -3.57
C TYR A 20 -34.45 2.83 -2.04
N VAL A 21 -35.25 1.98 -1.39
CA VAL A 21 -35.42 2.02 0.08
C VAL A 21 -34.10 1.71 0.80
N LEU A 22 -33.36 0.69 0.39
CA LEU A 22 -32.06 0.35 0.98
C LEU A 22 -31.00 1.44 0.71
N PHE A 23 -31.03 2.05 -0.48
CA PHE A 23 -30.24 3.24 -0.81
C PHE A 23 -30.59 4.44 0.09
N ILE A 24 -31.86 4.74 0.32
CA ILE A 24 -32.29 5.90 1.13
C ILE A 24 -32.03 5.71 2.62
N ILE A 25 -32.33 4.52 3.17
CA ILE A 25 -32.04 4.17 4.59
C ILE A 25 -30.59 4.49 4.94
N THR A 26 -29.68 4.22 4.01
CA THR A 26 -28.24 4.44 4.16
C THR A 26 -27.87 5.91 4.27
N LEU A 27 -28.45 6.78 3.43
CA LEU A 27 -28.28 8.22 3.53
C LEU A 27 -28.83 8.76 4.86
N VAL A 28 -30.00 8.24 5.27
CA VAL A 28 -30.69 8.64 6.49
C VAL A 28 -29.90 8.24 7.74
N VAL A 29 -29.47 6.98 7.86
CA VAL A 29 -28.72 6.50 9.04
C VAL A 29 -27.40 7.25 9.18
N SER A 30 -26.70 7.52 8.08
CA SER A 30 -25.50 8.37 8.08
C SER A 30 -25.83 9.79 8.57
N THR A 31 -26.90 10.39 8.08
CA THR A 31 -27.30 11.74 8.53
C THR A 31 -27.72 11.76 10.01
N MET A 32 -28.45 10.74 10.48
CA MET A 32 -28.87 10.59 11.89
C MET A 32 -27.69 10.45 12.84
N ILE A 33 -26.65 9.72 12.44
CA ILE A 33 -25.43 9.59 13.22
C ILE A 33 -24.69 10.94 13.31
N GLY A 34 -24.67 11.72 12.23
CA GLY A 34 -24.21 13.12 12.24
C GLY A 34 -24.90 13.97 13.30
N ILE A 35 -26.24 13.90 13.32
CA ILE A 35 -27.10 14.63 14.26
C ILE A 35 -26.89 14.14 15.69
N TYR A 36 -26.81 12.82 15.92
CA TYR A 36 -26.61 12.23 17.25
C TYR A 36 -25.35 12.77 17.93
N PHE A 37 -24.20 12.75 17.25
CA PHE A 37 -22.95 13.27 17.82
C PHE A 37 -22.92 14.80 17.92
N GLY A 38 -23.61 15.51 17.02
CA GLY A 38 -23.68 16.98 17.05
C GLY A 38 -24.60 17.57 18.14
N PHE A 39 -25.69 16.88 18.52
CA PHE A 39 -26.71 17.40 19.44
C PHE A 39 -26.84 16.64 20.76
N TRP A 40 -26.63 15.31 20.78
CA TRP A 40 -26.81 14.46 21.97
C TRP A 40 -25.51 13.84 22.51
N GLY A 41 -24.39 13.98 21.79
CA GLY A 41 -23.06 13.68 22.33
C GLY A 41 -22.70 14.57 23.53
N LYS A 42 -21.67 14.17 24.30
CA LYS A 42 -21.07 15.05 25.30
C LYS A 42 -20.62 16.34 24.60
N LYS A 43 -21.13 17.50 25.08
CA LYS A 43 -20.99 18.81 24.43
C LYS A 43 -19.53 19.14 24.06
N GLU A 44 -19.27 19.26 22.76
CA GLU A 44 -17.95 19.60 22.23
C GLU A 44 -17.68 21.11 22.38
N GLU A 45 -17.34 21.55 23.59
CA GLU A 45 -17.13 22.99 23.85
C GLU A 45 -15.79 23.52 23.31
N THR A 46 -14.89 22.66 22.80
CA THR A 46 -13.54 23.06 22.31
C THR A 46 -13.26 22.64 20.86
N PRO A 47 -12.42 23.37 20.11
CA PRO A 47 -11.90 22.96 18.80
C PRO A 47 -11.07 21.69 18.88
N ARG A 48 -10.41 21.48 20.03
CA ARG A 48 -9.72 20.23 20.38
C ARG A 48 -10.65 19.09 20.79
N GLU A 49 -11.94 19.24 20.52
CA GLU A 49 -12.91 18.15 20.54
C GLU A 49 -13.63 18.04 19.19
N TYR A 50 -13.99 19.16 18.55
CA TYR A 50 -14.64 19.13 17.22
C TYR A 50 -13.74 18.63 16.09
N LEU A 51 -12.54 19.21 15.91
CA LEU A 51 -11.57 18.75 14.89
C LEU A 51 -11.00 17.36 15.23
N HIS A 52 -11.38 16.81 16.37
CA HIS A 52 -10.36 16.39 17.32
C HIS A 52 -10.88 15.33 18.33
N GLY A 53 -12.11 14.87 18.15
CA GLY A 53 -12.84 13.78 18.82
C GLY A 53 -12.69 13.57 20.33
N GLY A 54 -12.18 14.53 21.08
CA GLY A 54 -12.30 14.55 22.54
C GLY A 54 -11.53 13.47 23.30
N LYS A 55 -10.43 12.93 22.74
CA LYS A 55 -9.51 11.97 23.40
C LYS A 55 -10.06 10.60 23.81
N THR A 56 -11.36 10.43 23.76
CA THR A 56 -12.07 9.35 24.42
C THR A 56 -12.53 8.24 23.49
N MET A 57 -12.12 8.27 22.23
CA MET A 57 -12.57 7.34 21.22
C MET A 57 -12.10 5.88 21.56
N ASN A 58 -12.83 4.91 21.05
CA ASN A 58 -12.82 3.47 21.29
C ASN A 58 -11.67 2.62 20.67
N SER A 59 -11.88 1.33 20.29
CA SER A 59 -11.04 0.57 19.34
C SER A 59 -11.68 -0.05 18.02
N PHE A 60 -13.00 0.10 17.70
CA PHE A 60 -13.81 -0.15 16.41
C PHE A 60 -15.03 0.78 16.37
N PRO A 61 -14.98 1.97 17.04
CA PRO A 61 -15.22 3.33 16.46
C PRO A 61 -14.30 4.32 15.59
N VAL A 62 -12.98 4.24 15.14
CA VAL A 62 -12.18 5.09 14.11
C VAL A 62 -11.10 4.41 13.13
N ALA A 63 -11.10 3.10 12.70
CA ALA A 63 -11.08 2.12 11.47
C ALA A 63 -12.38 1.67 10.55
N VAL A 64 -13.54 1.04 10.90
CA VAL A 64 -14.83 0.97 10.11
C VAL A 64 -15.45 2.24 9.32
N SER A 65 -14.88 3.46 9.44
CA SER A 65 -14.98 4.86 8.87
C SER A 65 -13.91 5.28 7.85
N LEU A 66 -12.74 4.59 7.75
CA LEU A 66 -11.83 4.55 6.56
C LEU A 66 -11.26 3.21 5.87
N VAL A 67 -12.08 2.26 5.33
CA VAL A 67 -12.35 1.30 4.15
C VAL A 67 -13.50 1.55 3.04
N SER A 68 -14.84 1.82 3.03
CA SER A 68 -15.45 2.74 1.94
C SER A 68 -14.77 4.12 1.48
N CYS A 69 -14.97 5.34 2.03
CA CYS A 69 -14.33 6.68 1.89
C CYS A 69 -13.00 6.93 1.14
N SER A 70 -11.87 6.81 1.80
CA SER A 70 -10.54 7.30 1.47
C SER A 70 -9.86 6.39 0.50
N ILE A 71 -10.49 6.31 -0.63
CA ILE A 71 -10.32 5.50 -1.82
C ILE A 71 -11.68 5.85 -2.42
N SER A 72 -11.88 6.55 -3.51
CA SER A 72 -13.15 7.32 -3.63
C SER A 72 -14.01 6.96 -4.83
N GLY A 73 -14.99 7.79 -5.22
CA GLY A 73 -15.91 7.55 -6.33
C GLY A 73 -15.33 7.19 -7.69
N ILE A 74 -14.02 7.13 -7.85
CA ILE A 74 -13.28 6.51 -8.93
C ILE A 74 -12.51 5.21 -8.55
N THR A 75 -12.94 4.43 -7.54
CA THR A 75 -12.90 2.94 -7.60
C THR A 75 -14.11 1.83 -7.17
N LEU A 76 -15.53 1.81 -7.30
CA LEU A 76 -16.90 0.95 -7.47
C LEU A 76 -17.73 1.04 -8.84
N MET A 77 -17.73 1.95 -9.83
CA MET A 77 -17.76 1.61 -11.31
C MET A 77 -16.65 0.93 -12.19
N GLY A 78 -15.52 1.54 -12.54
CA GLY A 78 -14.80 1.25 -13.77
C GLY A 78 -13.46 0.54 -13.73
N VAL A 79 -13.42 -0.65 -13.17
CA VAL A 79 -12.23 -1.49 -13.32
C VAL A 79 -12.53 -2.92 -13.56
N PRO A 80 -13.55 -3.60 -13.04
CA PRO A 80 -14.22 -4.65 -13.79
C PRO A 80 -14.20 -4.37 -15.29
N THR A 81 -14.32 -3.11 -15.68
CA THR A 81 -13.78 -2.45 -16.87
C THR A 81 -12.31 -2.65 -17.22
N GLU A 82 -11.34 -2.04 -16.55
CA GLU A 82 -9.91 -2.14 -16.80
C GLU A 82 -9.35 -3.59 -16.67
N ILE A 83 -9.86 -4.44 -15.77
CA ILE A 83 -10.03 -5.92 -15.82
C ILE A 83 -10.56 -6.41 -17.16
N TYR A 84 -11.74 -6.01 -17.56
CA TYR A 84 -12.37 -6.55 -18.75
C TYR A 84 -11.71 -6.08 -20.06
N ARG A 85 -11.01 -4.95 -20.02
CA ARG A 85 -10.51 -4.18 -21.18
C ARG A 85 -9.02 -4.19 -21.33
N PHE A 86 -8.29 -4.25 -20.23
CA PHE A 86 -6.87 -4.51 -20.27
C PHE A 86 -6.61 -5.84 -19.70
N GLY A 87 -7.39 -6.31 -18.70
CA GLY A 87 -7.09 -7.40 -17.76
C GLY A 87 -6.63 -6.94 -16.42
N THR A 88 -5.79 -7.76 -15.82
CA THR A 88 -5.65 -7.72 -14.39
C THR A 88 -4.25 -7.51 -13.89
N VAL A 89 -3.17 -7.44 -14.68
CA VAL A 89 -1.80 -7.43 -14.08
C VAL A 89 -1.60 -6.45 -12.99
N TYR A 90 -2.08 -5.26 -13.22
CA TYR A 90 -2.63 -4.39 -12.22
C TYR A 90 -2.68 -5.00 -10.80
N SER A 91 -3.29 -6.18 -10.55
CA SER A 91 -3.26 -7.11 -9.38
C SER A 91 -2.01 -7.51 -8.67
N LEU A 92 -0.96 -6.89 -9.12
CA LEU A 92 0.27 -6.75 -8.39
C LEU A 92 0.22 -5.39 -7.65
N VAL A 93 -0.97 -5.05 -7.13
CA VAL A 93 -1.26 -4.09 -6.05
C VAL A 93 -1.93 -4.67 -4.77
N VAL A 94 -1.61 -5.89 -4.32
CA VAL A 94 -1.96 -6.57 -3.03
C VAL A 94 -0.80 -6.91 -2.04
N VAL A 95 0.50 -6.75 -2.34
CA VAL A 95 1.69 -6.93 -1.46
C VAL A 95 2.30 -5.57 -1.25
N CYS A 96 1.96 -4.51 -1.96
CA CYS A 96 2.89 -3.40 -1.90
C CYS A 96 2.67 -2.51 -0.73
N SER A 97 1.43 -2.17 -0.36
CA SER A 97 1.11 -1.96 1.05
C SER A 97 0.70 -3.26 1.69
N LEU A 98 1.34 -4.36 1.32
CA LEU A 98 1.96 -5.22 2.31
C LEU A 98 3.51 -5.13 2.28
N ILE A 99 4.03 -3.98 1.85
CA ILE A 99 5.38 -3.46 2.07
C ILE A 99 5.37 -2.01 2.62
N MET A 100 4.22 -1.38 2.95
CA MET A 100 4.19 -0.20 3.85
C MET A 100 4.49 -0.36 5.34
N VAL A 101 4.51 -1.58 5.90
CA VAL A 101 4.30 -1.83 7.35
C VAL A 101 5.16 -0.94 8.10
N PHE A 102 6.32 -0.59 7.59
CA PHE A 102 7.49 -1.21 7.02
C PHE A 102 8.15 0.05 6.55
N ILE A 103 7.60 0.71 5.52
CA ILE A 103 8.12 2.01 5.06
C ILE A 103 7.37 3.28 5.51
N VAL A 104 6.51 3.21 6.56
CA VAL A 104 6.20 4.39 7.40
C VAL A 104 6.46 4.27 8.93
N ASN A 105 6.32 3.14 9.64
CA ASN A 105 6.21 3.09 11.14
C ASN A 105 7.57 3.55 11.76
N TYR A 106 8.73 3.32 11.10
CA TYR A 106 10.07 3.61 11.62
C TYR A 106 10.34 5.04 11.25
N PHE A 107 9.87 5.54 10.12
CA PHE A 107 10.38 6.79 9.63
C PHE A 107 9.29 7.84 9.35
N TYR A 108 8.04 7.64 9.84
CA TYR A 108 6.96 8.62 10.00
C TYR A 108 5.90 8.46 11.22
N LEU A 109 6.06 7.70 12.37
CA LEU A 109 5.21 7.59 13.71
C LEU A 109 5.10 8.74 14.98
N PRO A 110 5.92 9.37 16.02
CA PRO A 110 7.25 10.21 16.18
C PRO A 110 7.86 11.52 15.46
N VAL A 111 7.47 12.74 14.89
CA VAL A 111 6.63 14.10 14.99
C VAL A 111 5.04 14.57 14.98
N PHE A 112 4.18 14.34 15.99
CA PHE A 112 2.83 14.79 16.38
C PHE A 112 2.41 14.19 17.78
N PHE A 113 2.87 13.03 18.33
CA PHE A 113 2.58 12.49 19.74
C PHE A 113 3.05 13.21 21.04
N ASP A 114 4.31 13.30 21.48
CA ASP A 114 4.81 14.00 22.68
C ASP A 114 4.92 15.60 22.82
N LEU A 115 4.20 16.51 22.08
CA LEU A 115 3.85 17.96 22.34
C LEU A 115 2.50 18.46 21.71
N GLN A 116 2.33 19.02 20.46
CA GLN A 116 1.10 18.96 19.54
C GLN A 116 0.90 19.98 18.37
N LEU A 117 0.60 19.59 17.10
CA LEU A 117 0.02 20.54 16.09
C LEU A 117 -1.19 20.04 15.27
N THR A 118 -2.10 20.97 14.98
CA THR A 118 -3.45 20.70 14.48
C THR A 118 -3.41 20.51 12.97
N SER A 119 -2.45 21.16 12.32
CA SER A 119 -2.07 20.89 10.94
C SER A 119 -0.69 20.25 10.84
N SER A 120 -0.46 19.59 9.72
CA SER A 120 0.83 19.02 9.35
C SER A 120 1.85 20.03 8.93
N TYR A 121 1.40 21.00 8.15
CA TYR A 121 2.28 22.02 7.61
C TYR A 121 2.78 22.97 8.70
N GLU A 122 2.18 22.96 9.89
CA GLU A 122 2.78 23.56 11.10
C GLU A 122 4.18 22.97 11.40
N TYR A 123 4.56 21.85 10.77
CA TYR A 123 5.94 21.41 10.63
C TYR A 123 6.79 22.48 9.96
N LEU A 124 6.49 22.68 8.68
CA LEU A 124 7.42 23.15 7.68
C LEU A 124 7.80 24.59 8.00
N GLU A 125 6.88 25.33 8.65
CA GLU A 125 7.13 26.61 9.28
C GLU A 125 8.32 26.58 10.20
N LEU A 126 8.24 25.70 11.17
CA LEU A 126 9.08 25.72 12.34
C LEU A 126 10.36 24.89 12.12
N ARG A 127 10.35 23.98 11.13
CA ARG A 127 11.54 23.40 10.47
C ARG A 127 12.33 24.38 9.65
N PHE A 128 11.66 25.06 8.74
CA PHE A 128 12.29 25.86 7.70
C PHE A 128 11.93 27.32 7.89
N ASP A 129 10.80 27.73 7.30
CA ASP A 129 10.11 28.98 7.56
C ASP A 129 8.63 28.83 7.14
N ASN A 130 7.78 29.77 7.54
CA ASN A 130 6.34 29.73 7.27
C ASN A 130 5.99 29.64 5.76
N LYS A 131 6.90 30.01 4.86
CA LYS A 131 6.66 29.88 3.41
C LYS A 131 6.60 28.42 3.00
N VAL A 132 7.36 27.56 3.67
CA VAL A 132 7.35 26.12 3.45
C VAL A 132 6.06 25.49 3.99
N ARG A 133 5.56 25.96 5.15
CA ARG A 133 4.20 25.64 5.67
C ARG A 133 3.14 25.94 4.64
N VAL A 134 3.08 27.17 4.16
CA VAL A 134 2.07 27.60 3.20
C VAL A 134 2.16 26.85 1.87
N MET A 135 3.38 26.59 1.34
CA MET A 135 3.58 25.73 0.16
C MET A 135 2.97 24.34 0.39
N GLY A 136 3.24 23.77 1.56
CA GLY A 136 2.55 22.63 2.15
C GLY A 136 1.03 22.68 1.99
N SER A 137 0.40 23.57 2.75
CA SER A 137 -1.06 23.65 2.83
C SER A 137 -1.72 23.89 1.47
N ILE A 138 -1.08 24.65 0.57
CA ILE A 138 -1.57 24.92 -0.78
C ILE A 138 -1.66 23.66 -1.63
N LEU A 139 -0.55 22.94 -1.82
CA LEU A 139 -0.49 21.85 -2.82
C LEU A 139 -1.39 20.68 -2.43
N PHE A 140 -1.64 20.52 -1.15
CA PHE A 140 -2.67 19.64 -0.64
C PHE A 140 -4.10 20.21 -0.74
N SER A 141 -4.33 21.50 -0.52
CA SER A 141 -5.69 22.05 -0.61
C SER A 141 -6.22 21.94 -2.04
N LEU A 142 -5.38 22.31 -3.02
CA LEU A 142 -5.63 22.13 -4.45
C LEU A 142 -5.98 20.68 -4.78
N TYR A 143 -5.20 19.77 -4.24
CA TYR A 143 -5.35 18.34 -4.43
C TYR A 143 -6.71 17.79 -4.00
N VAL A 144 -7.21 18.18 -2.82
CA VAL A 144 -8.55 17.77 -2.37
C VAL A 144 -9.64 18.37 -3.23
N ILE A 145 -9.50 19.66 -3.52
CA ILE A 145 -10.49 20.44 -4.26
C ILE A 145 -10.67 19.90 -5.69
N ILE A 146 -9.58 19.47 -6.34
CA ILE A 146 -9.65 18.85 -7.68
C ILE A 146 -10.37 17.49 -7.64
N LEU A 147 -10.38 16.79 -6.50
CA LEU A 147 -10.57 15.35 -6.52
C LEU A 147 -11.76 14.80 -5.71
N ILE A 148 -12.27 15.52 -4.69
CA ILE A 148 -13.68 15.41 -4.23
C ILE A 148 -14.72 15.44 -5.37
N PRO A 149 -14.59 16.29 -6.41
CA PRO A 149 -15.49 16.30 -7.54
C PRO A 149 -15.62 14.94 -8.19
N MET A 150 -14.51 14.21 -8.32
CA MET A 150 -14.49 12.90 -8.99
C MET A 150 -14.82 11.77 -8.00
N VAL A 151 -14.58 12.00 -6.70
CA VAL A 151 -15.14 11.21 -5.60
C VAL A 151 -16.65 11.10 -5.65
N VAL A 152 -17.37 12.12 -6.14
CA VAL A 152 -18.84 12.12 -6.13
C VAL A 152 -19.43 12.08 -7.53
N TYR A 153 -18.76 12.66 -8.54
CA TYR A 153 -19.23 12.66 -9.92
C TYR A 153 -19.47 11.26 -10.43
N VAL A 154 -18.40 10.46 -10.41
CA VAL A 154 -18.46 9.16 -11.02
C VAL A 154 -19.59 8.37 -10.38
N PRO A 155 -19.74 8.27 -9.05
CA PRO A 155 -20.88 7.64 -8.41
C PRO A 155 -22.25 7.79 -9.06
N ALA A 156 -22.62 9.01 -9.41
CA ALA A 156 -23.95 9.22 -9.96
C ALA A 156 -24.17 8.50 -11.30
N ILE A 157 -23.13 8.16 -12.07
CA ILE A 157 -23.24 7.51 -13.38
C ILE A 157 -23.90 6.12 -13.30
N SER A 158 -23.67 5.31 -12.27
CA SER A 158 -24.24 3.96 -12.18
C SER A 158 -25.60 3.94 -11.52
N LEU A 159 -25.85 4.80 -10.52
CA LEU A 159 -27.23 4.99 -10.10
C LEU A 159 -28.05 5.54 -11.28
N ASN A 160 -27.54 6.53 -12.04
CA ASN A 160 -28.17 7.00 -13.27
C ASN A 160 -28.41 5.89 -14.30
N GLN A 161 -27.46 4.98 -14.49
CA GLN A 161 -27.56 3.86 -15.43
C GLN A 161 -28.68 2.86 -15.08
N VAL A 162 -28.94 2.57 -13.80
CA VAL A 162 -29.96 1.58 -13.39
C VAL A 162 -31.32 2.19 -13.06
N SER A 163 -31.32 3.44 -12.60
CA SER A 163 -32.53 4.13 -12.13
C SER A 163 -33.12 5.11 -13.13
N GLY A 164 -32.33 5.54 -14.13
CA GLY A 164 -32.65 6.67 -15.00
C GLY A 164 -32.60 8.05 -14.32
N VAL A 165 -32.45 8.11 -12.98
CA VAL A 165 -32.42 9.37 -12.22
C VAL A 165 -31.22 10.21 -12.64
N ASN A 166 -31.41 11.52 -12.81
CA ASN A 166 -30.40 12.39 -13.41
C ASN A 166 -29.11 12.47 -12.57
N LEU A 167 -27.98 12.27 -13.25
CA LEU A 167 -26.60 12.35 -12.76
C LEU A 167 -26.33 13.54 -11.82
N HIS A 168 -26.78 14.74 -12.19
CA HIS A 168 -26.53 15.96 -11.41
C HIS A 168 -27.40 16.03 -10.15
N VAL A 169 -28.63 15.49 -10.17
CA VAL A 169 -29.49 15.43 -8.99
C VAL A 169 -28.88 14.50 -7.93
N ILE A 170 -28.39 13.34 -8.35
CA ILE A 170 -27.75 12.35 -7.48
C ILE A 170 -26.49 12.94 -6.81
N THR A 171 -25.59 13.54 -7.61
CA THR A 171 -24.34 14.15 -7.07
C THR A 171 -24.60 15.30 -6.11
N VAL A 172 -25.55 16.18 -6.40
CA VAL A 172 -25.90 17.32 -5.55
C VAL A 172 -26.50 16.85 -4.22
N VAL A 173 -27.50 15.97 -4.24
CA VAL A 173 -28.19 15.49 -3.03
C VAL A 173 -27.20 14.78 -2.09
N THR A 174 -26.37 13.89 -2.64
CA THR A 174 -25.40 13.12 -1.85
C THR A 174 -24.29 14.02 -1.31
N SER A 175 -23.76 14.95 -2.11
CA SER A 175 -22.78 15.96 -1.65
C SER A 175 -23.31 16.81 -0.49
N ILE A 176 -24.54 17.33 -0.60
CA ILE A 176 -25.12 18.21 0.43
C ILE A 176 -25.34 17.44 1.74
N LEU A 177 -25.86 16.22 1.69
CA LEU A 177 -26.04 15.37 2.88
C LEU A 177 -24.70 15.07 3.55
N CYS A 178 -23.66 14.77 2.75
CA CYS A 178 -22.30 14.62 3.25
C CYS A 178 -21.81 15.87 3.98
N ILE A 179 -21.81 17.04 3.32
CA ILE A 179 -21.35 18.31 3.90
C ILE A 179 -22.09 18.59 5.22
N PHE A 180 -23.40 18.34 5.26
CA PHE A 180 -24.27 18.57 6.42
C PHE A 180 -23.88 17.72 7.64
N TYR A 181 -23.82 16.39 7.51
CA TYR A 181 -23.48 15.53 8.65
C TYR A 181 -22.03 15.75 9.11
N THR A 182 -21.14 16.08 8.16
CA THR A 182 -19.72 16.39 8.41
C THR A 182 -19.55 17.64 9.25
N MET A 183 -20.20 18.73 8.81
CA MET A 183 -20.15 20.02 9.48
C MET A 183 -20.77 19.95 10.88
N ILE A 184 -21.88 19.25 11.06
CA ILE A 184 -22.60 19.22 12.35
C ILE A 184 -21.83 18.47 13.44
N GLY A 185 -21.57 17.17 13.26
CA GLY A 185 -21.00 16.35 14.34
C GLY A 185 -19.48 16.19 14.30
N GLY A 186 -18.80 16.87 13.37
CA GLY A 186 -17.35 17.00 13.35
C GLY A 186 -16.63 15.66 13.32
N LEU A 187 -15.46 15.61 13.93
CA LEU A 187 -14.65 14.41 13.93
C LEU A 187 -15.30 13.22 14.63
N LYS A 188 -16.23 13.38 15.57
CA LYS A 188 -16.92 12.20 16.14
C LYS A 188 -18.05 11.69 15.26
N ALA A 189 -18.69 12.55 14.46
CA ALA A 189 -19.72 12.08 13.53
C ALA A 189 -19.12 11.50 12.25
N VAL A 190 -18.12 12.18 11.66
CA VAL A 190 -17.33 11.84 10.44
C VAL A 190 -16.51 10.57 10.65
N VAL A 191 -17.12 9.61 11.30
CA VAL A 191 -16.55 8.57 12.15
C VAL A 191 -17.65 7.56 12.35
N TRP A 192 -18.69 7.86 13.10
CA TRP A 192 -19.80 6.92 13.20
C TRP A 192 -20.61 6.82 11.89
N THR A 193 -20.56 7.81 10.97
CA THR A 193 -21.32 7.84 9.70
C THR A 193 -20.89 6.76 8.71
N ASP A 194 -19.93 7.07 7.85
CA ASP A 194 -18.60 6.52 8.07
C ASP A 194 -18.63 5.04 8.58
N PHE A 195 -18.57 4.64 9.86
CA PHE A 195 -18.74 3.23 10.34
C PHE A 195 -19.60 2.34 9.43
N LEU A 196 -20.84 2.79 9.33
CA LEU A 196 -21.94 2.01 8.82
C LEU A 196 -21.99 2.12 7.31
N GLN A 197 -21.61 3.28 6.77
CA GLN A 197 -21.27 3.43 5.37
C GLN A 197 -20.13 2.49 4.95
N GLY A 198 -19.32 2.09 5.92
CA GLY A 198 -18.39 1.00 5.88
C GLY A 198 -19.09 -0.28 5.68
N LEU A 199 -19.60 -0.80 6.78
CA LEU A 199 -20.17 -2.12 6.83
C LEU A 199 -21.19 -2.37 5.73
N LEU A 200 -21.98 -1.36 5.34
CA LEU A 200 -22.94 -1.49 4.26
C LEU A 200 -22.30 -1.67 2.90
N MET A 201 -21.26 -0.91 2.62
CA MET A 201 -20.55 -1.04 1.37
C MET A 201 -19.86 -2.43 1.26
N VAL A 202 -19.65 -3.14 2.38
CA VAL A 202 -19.45 -4.59 2.37
C VAL A 202 -20.73 -5.37 2.10
N LEU A 203 -21.77 -5.15 2.92
CA LEU A 203 -23.07 -5.86 2.93
C LEU A 203 -23.76 -5.85 1.56
N SER A 204 -23.32 -4.94 0.69
CA SER A 204 -23.73 -4.69 -0.68
C SER A 204 -22.86 -5.31 -1.76
N ASN A 205 -21.58 -5.53 -1.43
CA ASN A 205 -20.59 -6.07 -2.32
C ASN A 205 -20.34 -7.57 -2.19
N ILE A 206 -20.47 -8.14 -1.00
CA ILE A 206 -20.83 -9.59 -0.80
C ILE A 206 -22.32 -10.33 -0.96
N ALA A 207 -24.58 -9.66 -1.05
CA ALA A 207 -25.89 -9.73 -1.86
C ALA A 207 -25.88 -9.80 -3.46
N VAL A 208 -25.23 -8.90 -4.25
CA VAL A 208 -24.92 -9.12 -5.72
C VAL A 208 -23.82 -10.11 -6.16
N ILE A 209 -22.64 -10.21 -5.55
CA ILE A 209 -21.73 -11.38 -5.73
C ILE A 209 -22.36 -12.73 -5.92
N VAL A 210 -23.31 -13.17 -5.11
CA VAL A 210 -23.36 -14.60 -4.76
C VAL A 210 -24.48 -15.22 -5.65
N ILE A 211 -25.12 -14.46 -6.54
CA ILE A 211 -26.41 -14.86 -7.11
C ILE A 211 -26.49 -15.95 -8.21
N GLY A 212 -25.42 -16.46 -8.81
CA GLY A 212 -25.52 -17.47 -9.90
C GLY A 212 -24.33 -18.40 -10.18
N VAL A 213 -23.33 -18.54 -9.29
CA VAL A 213 -22.34 -19.65 -9.23
C VAL A 213 -22.95 -20.83 -8.51
N ILE A 214 -24.06 -20.57 -7.82
CA ILE A 214 -25.30 -21.25 -8.11
C ILE A 214 -25.50 -21.41 -9.64
N HIS A 215 -26.43 -20.66 -10.23
CA HIS A 215 -27.33 -21.16 -11.25
C HIS A 215 -26.70 -21.61 -12.58
N ALA A 216 -25.49 -21.16 -12.98
CA ALA A 216 -24.79 -21.58 -14.21
C ALA A 216 -23.61 -22.56 -14.05
N GLY A 217 -23.53 -23.21 -12.90
CA GLY A 217 -22.75 -24.43 -12.79
C GLY A 217 -21.47 -24.32 -11.95
N GLY A 218 -21.56 -23.65 -10.81
CA GLY A 218 -20.45 -23.58 -9.89
C GLY A 218 -19.38 -22.60 -10.30
N PHE A 219 -18.39 -22.41 -9.41
CA PHE A 219 -17.14 -21.82 -9.82
C PHE A 219 -16.70 -22.52 -11.15
N VAL A 220 -16.75 -23.85 -11.24
CA VAL A 220 -16.07 -24.70 -12.27
C VAL A 220 -15.95 -24.14 -13.70
N ASN A 221 -16.98 -23.50 -14.25
CA ASN A 221 -16.91 -22.85 -15.56
C ASN A 221 -15.96 -21.63 -15.64
N ILE A 222 -15.42 -21.13 -14.52
CA ILE A 222 -14.86 -19.78 -14.40
C ILE A 222 -13.45 -19.78 -13.81
N TRP A 223 -12.77 -20.91 -13.72
CA TRP A 223 -11.42 -20.96 -14.26
C TRP A 223 -11.49 -21.35 -15.71
N ARG A 224 -12.64 -21.78 -16.22
CA ARG A 224 -12.73 -22.39 -17.54
C ARG A 224 -12.79 -21.31 -18.60
N ILE A 225 -13.99 -20.78 -18.89
CA ILE A 225 -14.32 -19.92 -20.02
C ILE A 225 -13.25 -18.87 -20.34
N ASN A 226 -12.47 -18.38 -19.37
CA ASN A 226 -11.50 -17.33 -19.58
C ASN A 226 -10.01 -17.70 -19.37
N GLN A 227 -9.54 -18.75 -18.70
CA GLN A 227 -8.07 -19.11 -18.59
C GLN A 227 -7.04 -19.15 -19.96
N GLU A 228 -8.23 -19.37 -20.75
CA GLU A 228 -8.89 -19.33 -22.14
C GLU A 228 -9.29 -18.02 -22.95
N GLY A 229 -8.96 -16.74 -22.68
CA GLY A 229 -8.25 -16.01 -23.76
C GLY A 229 -7.49 -14.65 -23.67
N GLY A 230 -6.88 -14.28 -22.55
CA GLY A 230 -5.97 -13.15 -22.25
C GLY A 230 -5.76 -12.91 -20.71
N ARG A 231 -6.83 -12.60 -19.96
CA ARG A 231 -6.83 -11.91 -18.65
C ARG A 231 -6.35 -12.84 -17.48
N ILE A 232 -6.00 -14.14 -17.64
CA ILE A 232 -5.59 -15.08 -16.55
C ILE A 232 -4.11 -15.44 -16.80
N GLN A 233 -3.24 -14.51 -16.50
CA GLN A 233 -1.88 -14.39 -16.99
C GLN A 233 -0.96 -13.77 -15.87
N LEU A 234 -1.33 -13.78 -14.54
CA LEU A 234 -0.85 -12.95 -13.35
C LEU A 234 0.58 -12.35 -13.21
N PHE A 235 1.52 -12.42 -14.13
CA PHE A 235 2.75 -11.63 -14.05
C PHE A 235 3.13 -11.30 -15.51
N GLU A 236 3.72 -10.15 -15.81
CA GLU A 236 4.13 -9.74 -17.18
C GLU A 236 5.49 -9.07 -17.10
N MET A 237 6.53 -9.88 -16.88
CA MET A 237 7.78 -9.49 -16.24
C MET A 237 8.68 -8.42 -16.88
N ASN A 238 8.20 -7.57 -17.78
CA ASN A 238 8.95 -6.68 -18.64
C ASN A 238 9.18 -5.23 -18.16
N PRO A 239 10.39 -4.64 -18.13
CA PRO A 239 10.72 -3.48 -17.30
C PRO A 239 9.81 -2.22 -17.26
N SER A 240 9.15 -1.75 -18.31
CA SER A 240 8.71 -0.34 -18.55
C SER A 240 8.33 0.72 -17.43
N PRO A 241 8.06 2.01 -17.72
CA PRO A 241 6.72 2.46 -17.39
C PRO A 241 6.06 2.87 -18.68
N PHE A 242 6.77 2.86 -19.81
CA PHE A 242 6.17 3.23 -21.06
C PHE A 242 5.01 2.25 -21.28
N ILE A 243 5.17 0.92 -21.04
CA ILE A 243 3.98 0.07 -20.83
C ILE A 243 3.20 0.64 -19.66
N ARG A 244 2.01 1.14 -20.01
CA ARG A 244 0.75 1.19 -19.25
C ARG A 244 1.02 0.88 -17.78
N GLN A 245 1.11 -0.38 -17.41
CA GLN A 245 2.09 -0.78 -16.40
C GLN A 245 2.92 -1.90 -17.04
N SER A 246 4.05 -2.20 -16.44
CA SER A 246 5.08 -3.15 -16.85
C SER A 246 5.62 -3.93 -15.63
N PHE A 247 6.83 -4.46 -15.64
CA PHE A 247 7.52 -5.05 -14.51
C PHE A 247 8.87 -4.37 -14.11
N TRP A 248 8.95 -3.04 -13.88
CA TRP A 248 9.87 -2.42 -12.88
C TRP A 248 9.37 -1.23 -11.92
N THR A 249 8.15 -0.65 -12.00
CA THR A 249 7.49 0.36 -11.05
C THR A 249 6.12 0.13 -10.22
N LEU A 250 5.88 -0.79 -9.25
CA LEU A 250 4.57 -1.18 -8.53
C LEU A 250 4.53 -2.17 -7.31
N ILE A 251 5.57 -2.29 -6.52
CA ILE A 251 5.82 -2.54 -5.04
C ILE A 251 7.14 -1.81 -4.83
N PHE A 252 7.91 -1.87 -5.89
CA PHE A 252 9.01 -1.08 -6.17
C PHE A 252 8.65 -0.10 -7.33
N GLY A 253 7.47 0.54 -7.33
CA GLY A 253 7.19 1.84 -8.01
C GLY A 253 5.83 2.59 -7.87
N PHE A 254 4.59 2.02 -7.95
CA PHE A 254 3.42 2.50 -7.15
C PHE A 254 3.76 2.12 -5.72
N THR A 255 4.72 2.89 -5.29
CA THR A 255 5.70 2.83 -4.27
C THR A 255 6.33 4.20 -4.13
N ILE A 256 6.05 5.22 -4.98
CA ILE A 256 6.21 6.67 -4.67
C ILE A 256 5.02 7.80 -4.85
N SER A 257 3.67 7.76 -4.42
CA SER A 257 2.46 8.69 -4.08
C SER A 257 1.64 8.61 -2.70
N TRP A 258 0.73 7.61 -2.47
CA TRP A 258 0.37 6.81 -1.24
C TRP A 258 0.90 7.15 0.18
N ILE A 259 2.11 7.58 0.50
CA ILE A 259 2.43 8.11 1.84
C ILE A 259 2.11 9.57 1.94
N TYR A 260 2.12 10.36 0.87
CA TYR A 260 1.77 11.76 1.04
C TYR A 260 0.31 11.87 1.43
N ILE A 261 -0.46 10.92 0.89
CA ILE A 261 -1.54 10.31 1.63
C ILE A 261 -1.01 9.81 2.98
N PHE A 262 -0.81 8.49 3.20
CA PHE A 262 -1.22 7.92 4.47
C PHE A 262 -0.35 8.32 5.66
N GLY A 263 0.78 9.01 5.42
CA GLY A 263 0.99 10.31 6.06
C GLY A 263 1.93 11.31 5.38
N VAL A 264 1.40 12.39 4.76
CA VAL A 264 1.96 13.78 4.75
C VAL A 264 0.95 14.94 4.71
N SER A 265 -0.19 14.81 4.05
CA SER A 265 -1.06 15.90 3.58
C SER A 265 -2.00 16.64 4.60
N GLN A 266 -3.25 17.03 4.26
CA GLN A 266 -4.25 17.62 5.18
C GLN A 266 -5.78 17.27 4.93
N ASN A 267 -6.18 16.15 4.26
CA ASN A 267 -7.58 15.60 4.21
C ASN A 267 -7.87 14.37 5.12
N SER A 268 -6.84 14.11 5.90
CA SER A 268 -6.14 12.95 6.42
C SER A 268 -5.06 12.79 7.69
N VAL A 269 -4.50 13.34 8.87
CA VAL A 269 -4.48 14.45 10.00
C VAL A 269 -5.71 14.30 10.85
N GLN A 270 -6.41 15.26 11.46
CA GLN A 270 -7.66 15.11 12.26
C GLN A 270 -8.10 13.73 12.97
N LYS A 271 -7.93 12.45 12.48
CA LYS A 271 -8.21 11.05 13.04
C LYS A 271 -7.05 9.96 13.47
N PHE A 272 -5.94 10.19 14.24
CA PHE A 272 -5.22 9.48 15.45
C PHE A 272 -4.50 10.21 16.83
N ILE A 273 -4.59 11.41 17.63
CA ILE A 273 -5.58 12.46 18.36
C ILE A 273 -6.63 12.02 19.47
N SER A 274 -7.92 11.95 19.19
CA SER A 274 -9.11 11.61 19.97
C SER A 274 -9.10 10.29 20.76
N LEU A 275 -7.95 9.76 21.15
CA LEU A 275 -7.77 8.53 21.92
C LEU A 275 -6.65 8.64 22.91
N PRO A 276 -6.61 7.74 23.91
CA PRO A 276 -5.65 7.71 24.97
C PRO A 276 -4.17 8.11 24.72
N THR A 277 -3.33 7.37 23.99
CA THR A 277 -1.87 7.18 24.28
C THR A 277 -0.86 7.44 23.01
N PHE A 278 0.46 7.04 22.85
CA PHE A 278 1.43 7.00 21.64
C PHE A 278 1.52 5.82 20.59
N SER A 279 1.03 4.58 20.76
CA SER A 279 0.46 3.68 19.69
C SER A 279 -0.82 2.72 19.88
N HIS A 280 -1.85 2.78 20.78
CA HIS A 280 -3.33 2.90 20.51
C HIS A 280 -3.70 3.72 19.21
N ALA A 281 -2.72 4.12 18.40
CA ALA A 281 -2.83 4.43 16.98
C ALA A 281 -2.36 3.26 16.10
N ARG A 282 -2.16 2.01 16.61
CA ARG A 282 -1.65 0.72 16.04
C ARG A 282 -2.57 -0.61 15.87
N ARG A 283 -3.26 -1.41 16.78
CA ARG A 283 -4.75 -1.86 16.76
C ARG A 283 -5.67 -1.00 15.96
N SER A 284 -5.24 0.22 15.75
CA SER A 284 -5.78 1.07 14.78
C SER A 284 -5.40 0.50 13.46
N LEU A 285 -4.75 1.23 12.62
CA LEU A 285 -3.62 0.71 11.95
C LEU A 285 -3.39 -0.70 11.52
N ILE A 286 -2.61 -1.48 12.21
CA ILE A 286 -2.41 -2.87 11.99
C ILE A 286 -3.78 -3.65 11.94
N LEU A 287 -4.93 -2.98 12.15
CA LEU A 287 -6.38 -3.23 11.99
C LEU A 287 -6.89 -2.36 10.75
N SER A 288 -6.47 -1.09 10.53
CA SER A 288 -6.54 -0.23 9.29
C SER A 288 -6.09 -0.72 7.90
N ALA A 289 -5.73 -1.97 7.70
CA ALA A 289 -5.95 -2.64 6.42
C ALA A 289 -6.56 -3.96 6.59
N VAL A 290 -6.71 -4.44 7.79
CA VAL A 290 -7.44 -5.64 8.05
C VAL A 290 -8.97 -5.38 7.86
N GLY A 291 -9.30 -4.24 7.21
CA GLY A 291 -10.36 -4.00 6.21
C GLY A 291 -9.90 -3.46 4.82
N LEU A 292 -8.71 -2.86 4.63
CA LEU A 292 -8.16 -2.30 3.37
C LEU A 292 -8.19 -3.32 2.23
N ALA A 293 -7.40 -4.36 2.14
CA ALA A 293 -7.72 -5.38 1.12
C ALA A 293 -9.09 -6.09 1.32
N LEU A 294 -9.99 -5.60 2.17
CA LEU A 294 -11.14 -6.33 2.70
C LEU A 294 -12.42 -5.57 2.80
N VAL A 295 -12.61 -4.60 1.93
CA VAL A 295 -13.62 -4.79 0.89
C VAL A 295 -12.86 -4.86 -0.42
N GLN A 296 -11.95 -5.84 -0.53
CA GLN A 296 -11.08 -5.95 -1.69
C GLN A 296 -10.58 -7.41 -1.99
N PHE A 297 -11.44 -8.32 -2.36
CA PHE A 297 -11.34 -9.26 -3.48
C PHE A 297 -12.79 -9.76 -3.89
N ILE A 298 -13.76 -8.82 -3.88
CA ILE A 298 -15.23 -8.65 -4.27
C ILE A 298 -15.82 -7.46 -5.32
N SER A 299 -15.44 -6.61 -6.42
CA SER A 299 -14.46 -5.95 -7.55
C SER A 299 -13.11 -6.30 -8.55
N CYS A 300 -12.27 -7.36 -9.04
CA CYS A 300 -11.99 -8.86 -9.42
C CYS A 300 -11.82 -10.28 -8.70
N VAL A 301 -12.76 -10.89 -7.95
CA VAL A 301 -13.49 -12.19 -7.97
C VAL A 301 -15.06 -12.14 -8.25
N THR A 302 -15.79 -10.98 -8.26
CA THR A 302 -17.09 -10.41 -8.89
C THR A 302 -17.38 -10.05 -10.46
N GLY A 303 -17.67 -8.85 -10.99
CA GLY A 303 -17.72 -8.54 -12.45
C GLY A 303 -16.47 -8.73 -13.37
N VAL A 304 -16.03 -9.96 -13.58
CA VAL A 304 -15.26 -10.51 -14.74
C VAL A 304 -15.72 -11.91 -15.03
N LEU A 305 -16.62 -12.40 -14.20
CA LEU A 305 -17.86 -12.83 -14.75
C LEU A 305 -18.64 -11.75 -15.48
N ILE A 306 -18.28 -10.45 -15.47
CA ILE A 306 -18.55 -9.64 -16.66
C ILE A 306 -17.94 -10.41 -17.83
N TYR A 307 -16.64 -10.67 -17.83
CA TYR A 307 -16.02 -11.32 -18.96
C TYR A 307 -16.45 -12.78 -19.15
N SER A 308 -16.69 -13.59 -18.11
CA SER A 308 -17.13 -14.97 -18.31
C SER A 308 -18.60 -15.06 -18.72
N ALA A 309 -19.47 -14.12 -18.33
CA ALA A 309 -20.78 -13.93 -18.92
C ALA A 309 -20.66 -13.46 -20.38
N TYR A 310 -19.89 -12.39 -20.59
CA TYR A 310 -19.69 -11.69 -21.86
C TYR A 310 -18.47 -12.21 -22.63
N SER A 311 -18.25 -13.52 -22.51
CA SER A 311 -17.02 -14.17 -22.97
C SER A 311 -16.99 -14.39 -24.45
N LYS A 312 -18.19 -14.66 -24.96
CA LYS A 312 -18.50 -14.86 -26.37
C LYS A 312 -19.11 -13.60 -26.99
N CYS A 313 -19.57 -12.66 -26.17
CA CYS A 313 -20.21 -11.44 -26.65
C CYS A 313 -19.88 -10.24 -25.77
N ASP A 314 -19.05 -9.33 -26.28
CA ASP A 314 -18.54 -8.16 -25.55
C ASP A 314 -19.54 -6.96 -25.51
N PRO A 315 -20.10 -6.54 -24.36
CA PRO A 315 -20.98 -5.37 -24.25
C PRO A 315 -20.33 -4.03 -24.59
N ILE A 316 -19.00 -3.92 -24.59
CA ILE A 316 -18.30 -2.69 -24.99
C ILE A 316 -18.22 -2.61 -26.52
N GLN A 317 -17.83 -3.70 -27.19
CA GLN A 317 -17.76 -3.73 -28.66
C GLN A 317 -19.14 -3.72 -29.32
N THR A 318 -20.14 -4.37 -28.72
CA THR A 318 -21.55 -4.27 -29.14
C THR A 318 -22.23 -2.96 -28.74
N LYS A 319 -21.57 -2.12 -27.92
CA LYS A 319 -22.09 -0.84 -27.38
C LYS A 319 -23.30 -0.97 -26.44
N ALA A 320 -23.57 -2.15 -25.88
CA ALA A 320 -24.49 -2.31 -24.74
C ALA A 320 -24.04 -1.50 -23.51
N VAL A 321 -22.73 -1.21 -23.40
CA VAL A 321 -22.12 -0.37 -22.37
C VAL A 321 -21.40 0.82 -23.00
N SER A 322 -21.92 2.02 -22.79
CA SER A 322 -21.47 3.26 -23.44
C SER A 322 -20.12 3.79 -22.93
N ARG A 323 -19.91 3.80 -21.61
CA ARG A 323 -18.61 4.13 -21.00
C ARG A 323 -17.99 2.88 -20.40
N PRO A 324 -16.67 2.68 -20.56
CA PRO A 324 -15.93 1.60 -19.90
C PRO A 324 -16.38 1.44 -18.44
N ASP A 325 -16.49 2.54 -17.70
CA ASP A 325 -16.75 2.53 -16.27
C ASP A 325 -18.13 1.95 -15.88
N GLN A 326 -19.12 2.02 -16.76
CA GLN A 326 -20.51 1.56 -16.53
C GLN A 326 -20.69 0.04 -16.63
N LEU A 327 -19.67 -0.67 -17.12
CA LEU A 327 -19.72 -2.06 -17.58
C LEU A 327 -20.31 -3.08 -16.62
N THR A 328 -20.28 -2.77 -15.34
CA THR A 328 -20.54 -3.75 -14.30
C THR A 328 -21.83 -3.48 -13.58
N THR A 329 -22.16 -2.23 -13.29
CA THR A 329 -23.53 -1.87 -12.90
C THR A 329 -24.54 -2.45 -13.88
N TYR A 330 -24.19 -2.46 -15.18
CA TYR A 330 -24.87 -3.25 -16.20
C TYR A 330 -25.01 -4.73 -15.79
N TYR A 331 -23.87 -5.39 -15.53
CA TYR A 331 -23.81 -6.77 -15.09
C TYR A 331 -24.47 -7.09 -13.72
N VAL A 332 -24.60 -6.13 -12.79
CA VAL A 332 -25.48 -6.30 -11.60
C VAL A 332 -26.93 -6.46 -12.04
N MET A 333 -27.38 -5.59 -12.94
CA MET A 333 -28.77 -5.65 -13.40
C MET A 333 -29.02 -6.95 -14.17
N ASP A 334 -28.09 -7.35 -15.03
CA ASP A 334 -28.17 -8.57 -15.87
C ASP A 334 -28.46 -9.84 -15.05
N ILE A 335 -27.83 -9.96 -13.87
CA ILE A 335 -27.91 -11.18 -13.04
C ILE A 335 -28.82 -11.07 -11.81
N ALA A 336 -28.98 -9.86 -11.27
CA ALA A 336 -29.60 -9.60 -9.98
C ALA A 336 -30.76 -8.60 -10.07
N GLY A 337 -31.05 -8.03 -11.23
CA GLY A 337 -32.24 -7.20 -11.44
C GLY A 337 -33.54 -7.93 -11.08
N ASN A 338 -33.55 -9.25 -11.24
CA ASN A 338 -34.67 -10.12 -10.85
C ASN A 338 -34.76 -10.43 -9.34
N ILE A 339 -33.79 -9.99 -8.53
CA ILE A 339 -33.75 -10.23 -7.08
C ILE A 339 -33.81 -8.90 -6.35
N GLN A 340 -34.98 -8.59 -5.79
CA GLN A 340 -35.34 -7.26 -5.29
C GLN A 340 -34.51 -6.81 -4.08
N GLY A 341 -34.18 -5.52 -4.04
CA GLY A 341 -33.43 -4.88 -2.95
C GLY A 341 -31.91 -5.04 -3.04
N LEU A 342 -31.42 -5.79 -4.01
CA LEU A 342 -30.06 -6.31 -4.01
C LEU A 342 -29.12 -5.55 -4.96
N PRO A 343 -29.52 -5.18 -6.20
CA PRO A 343 -28.97 -4.01 -6.89
C PRO A 343 -29.01 -2.75 -6.04
N GLY A 344 -30.03 -2.59 -5.19
CA GLY A 344 -30.18 -1.45 -4.29
C GLY A 344 -29.26 -1.47 -3.10
N LEU A 345 -29.03 -2.64 -2.51
CA LEU A 345 -28.02 -2.78 -1.47
C LEU A 345 -26.64 -2.46 -2.07
N PHE A 346 -26.32 -3.00 -3.25
CA PHE A 346 -25.19 -2.57 -4.10
C PHE A 346 -25.08 -1.05 -4.21
N VAL A 347 -26.14 -0.39 -4.70
CA VAL A 347 -26.22 1.07 -4.85
C VAL A 347 -26.19 1.83 -3.49
N ALA A 348 -26.60 1.20 -2.40
CA ALA A 348 -26.47 1.78 -1.07
C ALA A 348 -24.99 1.75 -0.60
N GLY A 349 -24.30 0.65 -0.89
CA GLY A 349 -22.86 0.52 -0.72
C GLY A 349 -22.07 1.51 -1.56
N ILE A 350 -22.43 1.62 -2.84
CA ILE A 350 -22.07 2.63 -3.86
C ILE A 350 -22.00 4.05 -3.32
N PHE A 351 -23.01 4.52 -2.59
CA PHE A 351 -22.94 5.90 -2.10
C PHE A 351 -22.34 6.04 -0.71
N SER A 352 -22.53 5.02 0.14
CA SER A 352 -21.97 4.96 1.49
C SER A 352 -20.51 5.42 1.57
N ALA A 353 -19.62 4.59 1.03
CA ALA A 353 -18.72 5.01 -0.04
C ALA A 353 -18.50 6.52 -0.23
N ALA A 354 -18.85 7.03 -1.42
CA ALA A 354 -18.47 8.35 -1.94
C ALA A 354 -18.81 9.50 -1.01
N LEU A 355 -19.85 9.31 -0.19
CA LEU A 355 -20.24 10.23 0.86
C LEU A 355 -19.12 10.41 1.86
N SER A 356 -18.76 9.38 2.64
CA SER A 356 -17.77 9.66 3.69
C SER A 356 -16.35 9.80 3.18
N SER A 357 -16.05 9.51 1.91
CA SER A 357 -14.87 10.08 1.23
C SER A 357 -14.81 11.57 1.46
N MET A 358 -15.87 12.23 1.02
CA MET A 358 -16.04 13.67 1.05
C MET A 358 -16.13 14.16 2.50
N SER A 359 -16.76 13.43 3.42
CA SER A 359 -16.85 13.83 4.83
C SER A 359 -15.47 13.99 5.46
N SER A 360 -14.69 12.92 5.34
CA SER A 360 -13.37 12.75 5.92
C SER A 360 -12.43 13.82 5.39
N MET A 361 -12.54 14.16 4.10
CA MET A 361 -11.75 15.22 3.50
C MET A 361 -12.16 16.63 3.88
N LEU A 362 -13.45 16.94 3.88
CA LEU A 362 -13.90 18.32 4.05
C LEU A 362 -13.68 18.79 5.48
N ASN A 363 -13.94 17.92 6.46
CA ASN A 363 -13.60 18.15 7.87
C ASN A 363 -12.11 18.56 8.03
N SER A 364 -11.26 17.86 7.29
CA SER A 364 -9.81 17.94 7.34
C SER A 364 -9.19 19.09 6.55
N LEU A 365 -9.73 19.37 5.36
CA LEU A 365 -9.47 20.59 4.61
C LEU A 365 -9.90 21.81 5.44
N GLY A 366 -11.01 21.69 6.18
CA GLY A 366 -11.43 22.60 7.24
C GLY A 366 -10.34 22.84 8.29
N ALA A 367 -9.74 21.77 8.82
CA ALA A 367 -8.61 21.86 9.75
C ALA A 367 -7.37 22.51 9.14
N THR A 368 -7.04 22.21 7.87
CA THR A 368 -5.94 22.84 7.11
C THR A 368 -6.07 24.34 7.10
N LEU A 369 -7.18 24.81 6.53
CA LEU A 369 -7.33 26.18 6.12
C LEU A 369 -7.55 27.06 7.35
N PHE A 370 -8.21 26.51 8.38
CA PHE A 370 -8.28 27.16 9.68
C PHE A 370 -6.88 27.38 10.27
N GLU A 371 -6.06 26.34 10.37
CA GLU A 371 -4.80 26.40 11.12
C GLU A 371 -3.69 27.15 10.38
N ASP A 372 -3.55 26.94 9.07
CA ASP A 372 -2.38 27.43 8.32
C ASP A 372 -2.58 28.81 7.68
N PHE A 373 -3.83 29.21 7.45
CA PHE A 373 -4.14 30.49 6.81
C PHE A 373 -4.95 31.41 7.72
N VAL A 374 -6.01 30.90 8.39
CA VAL A 374 -6.91 31.76 9.17
C VAL A 374 -6.34 32.09 10.56
N ARG A 375 -5.86 31.09 11.30
CA ARG A 375 -5.34 31.25 12.66
C ARG A 375 -4.12 32.18 12.75
N PRO A 376 -3.14 32.17 11.82
CA PRO A 376 -2.00 33.10 11.86
C PRO A 376 -2.40 34.56 11.58
N CYS A 377 -3.53 34.79 10.90
CA CYS A 377 -4.08 36.13 10.67
C CYS A 377 -4.81 36.71 11.91
N ILE A 378 -5.17 35.90 12.90
CA ILE A 378 -6.00 36.31 14.04
C ILE A 378 -5.11 36.74 15.23
N LYS A 379 -4.96 38.06 15.42
CA LYS A 379 -4.05 38.68 16.41
C LYS A 379 -4.42 38.52 17.90
N ARG A 380 -5.61 38.00 18.22
CA ARG A 380 -6.06 37.68 19.59
C ARG A 380 -6.75 36.32 19.56
N THR A 381 -6.33 35.38 20.41
CA THR A 381 -6.96 34.05 20.52
C THR A 381 -8.47 34.18 20.74
N PRO A 382 -9.30 33.80 19.74
CA PRO A 382 -10.75 33.96 19.84
C PRO A 382 -11.34 32.84 20.70
N ASN A 383 -12.61 33.00 21.11
CA ASN A 383 -13.30 32.01 21.93
C ASN A 383 -13.45 30.67 21.16
N ASP A 384 -13.33 29.55 21.86
CA ASP A 384 -13.39 28.19 21.33
C ASP A 384 -14.68 27.92 20.52
N LYS A 385 -15.81 28.52 20.94
CA LYS A 385 -17.09 28.50 20.19
C LYS A 385 -16.99 29.22 18.84
N THR A 386 -16.28 30.36 18.78
CA THR A 386 -16.03 31.12 17.54
C THR A 386 -15.12 30.33 16.60
N ILE A 387 -14.09 29.66 17.12
CA ILE A 387 -13.20 28.81 16.34
C ILE A 387 -13.98 27.66 15.68
N ASN A 388 -14.82 26.95 16.45
CA ASN A 388 -15.67 25.88 15.92
C ASN A 388 -16.60 26.36 14.80
N THR A 389 -17.21 27.55 14.94
CA THR A 389 -18.02 28.13 13.86
C THR A 389 -17.21 28.43 12.60
N ILE A 390 -16.01 29.02 12.73
CA ILE A 390 -15.14 29.33 11.58
C ILE A 390 -14.75 28.05 10.83
N ILE A 391 -14.33 27.01 11.55
CA ILE A 391 -13.99 25.71 10.95
C ILE A 391 -15.21 25.14 10.19
N LYS A 392 -16.39 25.13 10.80
CA LYS A 392 -17.64 24.65 10.18
C LYS A 392 -17.96 25.42 8.88
N CYS A 393 -17.75 26.74 8.85
CA CYS A 393 -17.91 27.53 7.63
C CYS A 393 -16.91 27.12 6.52
N ILE A 394 -15.65 26.81 6.86
CA ILE A 394 -14.65 26.36 5.90
C ILE A 394 -15.01 24.98 5.31
N VAL A 395 -15.50 24.04 6.14
CA VAL A 395 -16.01 22.73 5.70
C VAL A 395 -17.15 22.88 4.67
N ILE A 396 -18.07 23.82 4.89
CA ILE A 396 -19.16 24.14 3.95
C ILE A 396 -18.62 24.74 2.66
N LEU A 397 -17.82 25.81 2.75
CA LEU A 397 -17.35 26.56 1.57
C LEU A 397 -16.49 25.68 0.64
N THR A 398 -15.61 24.86 1.22
CA THR A 398 -14.81 23.91 0.44
C THR A 398 -15.65 22.77 -0.12
N GLY A 399 -16.67 22.28 0.60
CA GLY A 399 -17.61 21.30 0.10
C GLY A 399 -18.40 21.78 -1.12
N LEU A 400 -18.88 23.02 -1.08
CA LEU A 400 -19.59 23.65 -2.21
C LEU A 400 -18.66 23.90 -3.41
N ALA A 401 -17.41 24.32 -3.17
CA ALA A 401 -16.42 24.46 -4.25
C ALA A 401 -16.13 23.11 -4.95
N CYS A 402 -16.04 22.02 -4.18
CA CYS A 402 -15.87 20.69 -4.75
C CYS A 402 -17.12 20.20 -5.49
N LEU A 403 -18.33 20.53 -5.02
CA LEU A 403 -19.57 20.23 -5.74
C LEU A 403 -19.64 20.97 -7.10
N LEU A 404 -19.19 22.23 -7.19
CA LEU A 404 -19.19 22.97 -8.46
C LEU A 404 -18.22 22.39 -9.50
N LEU A 405 -17.13 21.78 -9.05
CA LEU A 405 -16.15 21.14 -9.95
C LEU A 405 -16.62 19.76 -10.48
N VAL A 406 -17.67 19.14 -9.90
CA VAL A 406 -18.26 17.86 -10.35
C VAL A 406 -18.64 17.91 -11.83
N PHE A 407 -19.13 19.08 -12.28
CA PHE A 407 -19.61 19.30 -13.65
C PHE A 407 -18.49 19.31 -14.71
N LEU A 408 -17.22 19.43 -14.32
CA LEU A 408 -16.07 19.37 -15.24
C LEU A 408 -15.56 17.94 -15.45
N VAL A 409 -15.89 17.02 -14.55
CA VAL A 409 -15.36 15.65 -14.52
C VAL A 409 -15.85 14.81 -15.71
N ASP A 410 -17.05 15.11 -16.22
CA ASP A 410 -17.67 14.46 -17.38
C ASP A 410 -16.87 14.63 -18.69
N LYS A 411 -15.98 15.63 -18.76
CA LYS A 411 -15.17 15.91 -19.95
C LYS A 411 -13.94 15.00 -20.09
N PHE A 412 -13.67 14.14 -19.12
CA PHE A 412 -12.65 13.11 -19.25
C PHE A 412 -13.27 11.82 -19.80
N GLU A 413 -12.82 11.36 -20.97
CA GLU A 413 -13.11 10.01 -21.53
C GLU A 413 -12.73 8.86 -20.58
N SER A 414 -11.99 9.23 -19.57
CA SER A 414 -11.35 8.42 -18.58
C SER A 414 -11.13 9.35 -17.40
N ILE A 415 -12.19 9.57 -16.61
CA ILE A 415 -12.08 10.17 -15.26
C ILE A 415 -10.97 9.45 -14.49
N LEU A 416 -11.00 8.14 -14.69
CA LEU A 416 -10.03 7.13 -14.37
C LEU A 416 -8.61 7.35 -14.93
N GLN A 417 -8.31 8.33 -15.78
CA GLN A 417 -6.93 8.72 -16.12
C GLN A 417 -6.51 10.10 -15.66
N VAL A 418 -7.42 10.93 -15.14
CA VAL A 418 -7.14 12.37 -14.94
C VAL A 418 -7.30 12.90 -13.51
N GLY A 419 -8.42 12.65 -12.83
CA GLY A 419 -8.42 12.67 -11.35
C GLY A 419 -7.37 11.73 -10.80
N ILE A 420 -7.10 10.73 -11.62
CA ILE A 420 -5.85 10.07 -11.89
C ILE A 420 -4.71 11.07 -12.22
N GLY A 421 -4.09 11.15 -13.40
CA GLY A 421 -2.72 11.69 -13.60
C GLY A 421 -2.29 12.98 -12.86
N ILE A 422 -3.22 13.86 -12.49
CA ILE A 422 -3.01 15.04 -11.65
C ILE A 422 -2.38 14.72 -10.29
N ALA A 423 -3.01 13.89 -9.48
CA ALA A 423 -2.85 14.03 -8.04
C ALA A 423 -1.58 13.35 -7.47
N LEU A 424 -0.94 12.42 -8.21
CA LEU A 424 0.45 11.99 -7.97
C LEU A 424 1.38 13.19 -8.08
N THR A 425 1.18 14.05 -9.07
CA THR A 425 2.04 15.21 -9.31
C THR A 425 2.14 16.09 -8.06
N THR A 426 0.99 16.45 -7.51
CA THR A 426 0.89 17.15 -6.23
C THR A 426 1.37 16.29 -5.07
N GLY A 427 1.08 15.00 -5.06
CA GLY A 427 1.42 14.12 -3.95
C GLY A 427 2.90 13.77 -3.80
N GLY A 428 3.61 13.49 -4.90
CA GLY A 428 5.07 13.30 -4.90
C GLY A 428 5.82 14.57 -4.55
N THR A 429 5.26 15.72 -4.91
CA THR A 429 5.78 17.03 -4.50
C THR A 429 5.54 17.30 -3.02
N MET A 430 4.29 17.15 -2.60
CA MET A 430 3.86 17.43 -1.23
C MET A 430 4.49 16.52 -0.24
N LEU A 431 4.61 15.26 -0.64
CA LEU A 431 5.59 14.42 -0.06
C LEU A 431 6.93 15.13 -0.07
N GLY A 432 7.62 15.18 -1.21
CA GLY A 432 9.03 15.49 -1.31
C GLY A 432 9.41 16.59 -0.32
N LEU A 433 8.61 17.64 -0.18
CA LEU A 433 8.75 18.70 0.80
C LEU A 433 8.85 18.34 2.31
N PHE A 434 8.07 17.42 2.86
CA PHE A 434 7.97 17.19 4.30
C PHE A 434 9.07 16.34 4.91
N THR A 435 9.03 15.04 4.78
CA THR A 435 9.92 14.37 3.86
C THR A 435 11.25 15.14 3.58
N PHE A 436 11.33 16.30 2.90
CA PHE A 436 12.54 17.15 2.76
C PHE A 436 12.92 17.98 3.99
N GLY A 437 12.00 18.36 4.86
CA GLY A 437 12.30 18.75 6.24
C GLY A 437 13.06 17.69 7.04
N MET A 438 13.09 16.44 6.57
CA MET A 438 13.21 15.28 7.44
C MET A 438 14.60 14.53 7.47
N PHE A 439 15.36 14.10 6.38
CA PHE A 439 16.80 13.48 6.32
C PHE A 439 18.23 14.06 5.60
N TYR A 440 18.68 15.38 5.39
CA TYR A 440 19.85 16.13 4.76
C TYR A 440 20.26 17.62 5.31
N PRO A 441 20.73 17.83 6.57
CA PRO A 441 22.04 19.09 7.29
C PRO A 441 21.37 20.42 7.77
N LYS A 442 22.06 21.52 7.97
CA LYS A 442 22.56 22.29 6.84
C LYS A 442 21.69 22.23 5.55
N GLY A 443 20.40 21.88 5.65
CA GLY A 443 19.36 21.81 4.64
C GLY A 443 18.21 22.73 5.05
N ASN A 444 17.74 23.55 4.11
CA ASN A 444 17.17 24.85 4.42
C ASN A 444 15.90 25.17 3.60
N ALA A 445 15.19 26.24 4.00
CA ALA A 445 13.95 26.67 3.35
C ALA A 445 14.11 26.93 1.84
N LYS A 446 15.27 27.46 1.43
CA LYS A 446 15.59 27.76 0.02
C LYS A 446 15.59 26.48 -0.83
N GLY A 447 16.21 25.40 -0.34
CA GLY A 447 16.15 24.08 -0.96
C GLY A 447 14.74 23.47 -0.92
N ALA A 448 14.05 23.58 0.21
CA ALA A 448 12.71 23.03 0.40
C ALA A 448 11.71 23.57 -0.64
N LEU A 449 11.73 24.89 -0.88
CA LEU A 449 10.88 25.54 -1.87
C LEU A 449 11.31 25.21 -3.30
N ALA A 450 12.61 25.30 -3.61
CA ALA A 450 13.12 25.05 -4.96
C ALA A 450 12.85 23.60 -5.43
N GLY A 451 13.08 22.61 -4.55
CA GLY A 451 12.74 21.23 -4.84
C GLY A 451 11.25 21.05 -5.09
N SER A 452 10.39 21.61 -4.24
CA SER A 452 8.93 21.49 -4.39
C SER A 452 8.45 22.00 -5.74
N ILE A 453 8.94 23.17 -6.17
CA ILE A 453 8.50 23.80 -7.41
C ILE A 453 8.95 22.99 -8.63
N VAL A 454 10.23 22.59 -8.71
CA VAL A 454 10.74 21.85 -9.88
C VAL A 454 10.14 20.44 -9.96
N SER A 455 9.87 19.80 -8.82
CA SER A 455 9.09 18.56 -8.73
C SER A 455 7.73 18.67 -9.40
N LEU A 456 6.92 19.64 -8.94
CA LEU A 456 5.54 19.81 -9.38
C LEU A 456 5.46 20.10 -10.88
N LEU A 457 6.33 20.99 -11.36
CA LEU A 457 6.32 21.42 -12.76
C LEU A 457 6.81 20.32 -13.70
N THR A 458 7.93 19.66 -13.38
CA THR A 458 8.49 18.61 -14.25
C THR A 458 7.52 17.44 -14.37
N VAL A 459 6.94 17.01 -13.25
CA VAL A 459 5.97 15.92 -13.26
C VAL A 459 4.65 16.34 -13.84
N GLY A 460 4.16 17.56 -13.57
CA GLY A 460 2.90 18.05 -14.11
C GLY A 460 2.93 18.14 -15.64
N TRP A 461 4.09 18.48 -16.21
CA TRP A 461 4.32 18.48 -17.64
C TRP A 461 4.28 17.08 -18.25
N ILE A 462 5.01 16.12 -17.66
CA ILE A 462 4.94 14.69 -18.02
C ILE A 462 3.48 14.21 -17.88
N ALA A 463 2.80 14.61 -16.81
CA ALA A 463 1.44 14.20 -16.48
C ALA A 463 0.39 14.66 -17.45
N PHE A 464 0.47 15.91 -17.87
CA PHE A 464 -0.43 16.47 -18.86
C PHE A 464 -0.16 15.87 -20.25
N GLY A 465 1.11 15.81 -20.66
CA GLY A 465 1.51 15.31 -21.98
C GLY A 465 1.08 13.86 -22.27
N ALA A 466 1.11 12.98 -21.27
CA ALA A 466 0.61 11.61 -21.39
C ALA A 466 -0.90 11.54 -21.67
N GLN A 467 -1.70 12.42 -21.06
CA GLN A 467 -3.15 12.48 -21.36
C GLN A 467 -3.37 12.98 -22.80
N THR A 468 -2.65 14.03 -23.20
CA THR A 468 -2.77 14.62 -24.54
C THR A 468 -2.37 13.63 -25.64
N ALA A 469 -1.34 12.81 -25.43
CA ALA A 469 -0.93 11.76 -26.38
C ALA A 469 -2.00 10.65 -26.53
N ILE A 470 -2.72 10.33 -25.46
CA ILE A 470 -3.81 9.34 -25.49
C ILE A 470 -5.06 9.92 -26.14
N ALA A 471 -5.47 11.13 -25.74
CA ALA A 471 -6.64 11.82 -26.26
C ALA A 471 -6.54 12.14 -27.77
N ASN A 472 -5.33 12.46 -28.25
CA ASN A 472 -5.08 12.69 -29.68
C ASN A 472 -4.87 11.38 -30.47
N GLY A 473 -4.98 10.21 -29.83
CA GLY A 473 -4.87 8.90 -30.48
C GLY A 473 -3.47 8.49 -30.95
N SER A 474 -2.42 9.29 -30.68
CA SER A 474 -1.03 8.97 -31.03
C SER A 474 -0.37 7.99 -30.06
N PHE A 475 -0.93 7.79 -28.87
CA PHE A 475 -0.57 6.71 -27.95
C PHE A 475 -1.76 5.78 -27.68
N LYS A 476 -2.06 4.89 -28.64
CA LYS A 476 -3.05 3.82 -28.45
C LYS A 476 -2.49 2.75 -27.52
N GLN A 477 -3.05 2.70 -26.33
CA GLN A 477 -2.64 1.75 -25.30
C GLN A 477 -3.21 0.36 -25.64
N PRO A 478 -2.40 -0.72 -25.67
CA PRO A 478 -2.84 -2.02 -26.17
C PRO A 478 -3.88 -2.65 -25.24
N TYR A 479 -5.06 -2.90 -25.81
CA TYR A 479 -5.99 -3.92 -25.34
C TYR A 479 -5.49 -5.26 -25.90
N LEU A 480 -5.55 -6.30 -25.09
CA LEU A 480 -5.65 -7.70 -25.55
C LEU A 480 -7.11 -7.95 -26.05
N PRO A 481 -7.45 -9.13 -26.60
CA PRO A 481 -8.62 -9.23 -27.47
C PRO A 481 -9.87 -9.81 -26.78
N ASN A 482 -11.06 -9.44 -27.25
CA ASN A 482 -12.35 -9.99 -26.80
C ASN A 482 -13.05 -10.68 -27.98
N SER A 483 -14.07 -11.51 -27.73
CA SER A 483 -14.89 -12.11 -28.79
C SER A 483 -16.29 -11.46 -28.90
N VAL A 484 -16.84 -11.51 -30.13
CA VAL A 484 -18.23 -11.17 -30.48
C VAL A 484 -18.95 -12.32 -31.21
N GLU A 485 -18.32 -13.49 -31.31
CA GLU A 485 -18.81 -14.67 -32.06
C GLU A 485 -20.11 -15.27 -31.48
N GLY A 486 -20.43 -14.97 -30.22
CA GLY A 486 -21.67 -15.37 -29.55
C GLY A 486 -22.66 -14.23 -29.33
N CYS A 487 -22.54 -13.12 -30.07
CA CYS A 487 -23.54 -12.05 -30.09
C CYS A 487 -24.65 -12.34 -31.10
N GLU A 488 -25.90 -12.05 -30.74
CA GLU A 488 -27.06 -12.13 -31.65
C GLU A 488 -27.12 -10.97 -32.66
N SER A 489 -26.28 -9.94 -32.48
CA SER A 489 -26.23 -8.75 -33.32
C SER A 489 -25.07 -8.79 -34.32
N ASN A 490 -25.35 -8.46 -35.59
CA ASN A 490 -24.34 -8.38 -36.65
C ASN A 490 -23.36 -7.22 -36.41
N VAL A 491 -22.24 -7.49 -35.75
CA VAL A 491 -21.16 -6.51 -35.53
C VAL A 491 -20.29 -6.42 -36.79
N THR A 492 -20.43 -5.35 -37.56
CA THR A 492 -19.48 -5.02 -38.64
C THR A 492 -18.12 -4.62 -38.04
N LEU A 493 -17.17 -5.55 -38.08
CA LEU A 493 -15.76 -5.27 -37.76
C LEU A 493 -15.18 -4.35 -38.85
N GLN A 494 -14.92 -3.10 -38.48
CA GLN A 494 -14.36 -2.11 -39.39
C GLN A 494 -12.83 -2.28 -39.47
N GLU A 495 -12.37 -3.03 -40.46
CA GLU A 495 -10.92 -3.14 -40.76
C GLU A 495 -10.34 -1.75 -41.04
N SER A 496 -9.51 -1.26 -40.11
CA SER A 496 -8.76 -0.03 -40.31
C SER A 496 -7.56 -0.32 -41.21
N VAL A 497 -7.72 -0.07 -42.52
CA VAL A 497 -6.60 -0.02 -43.47
C VAL A 497 -5.54 0.91 -42.91
N ILE A 498 -4.39 0.36 -42.51
CA ILE A 498 -3.25 1.13 -42.01
C ILE A 498 -2.55 1.73 -43.21
N ASN A 499 -3.00 2.91 -43.63
CA ASN A 499 -2.20 3.78 -44.48
C ASN A 499 -0.97 4.20 -43.67
N GLU A 500 0.19 3.68 -44.04
CA GLU A 500 1.47 4.12 -43.50
C GLU A 500 1.67 5.61 -43.84
N LYS A 501 1.53 6.44 -42.82
CA LYS A 501 2.08 7.79 -42.80
C LYS A 501 2.95 7.92 -41.59
N GLU A 502 4.17 8.39 -41.81
CA GLU A 502 5.12 8.75 -40.78
C GLU A 502 4.50 9.80 -39.83
N GLN A 503 3.98 9.34 -38.70
CA GLN A 503 3.67 10.19 -37.57
C GLN A 503 4.65 9.85 -36.45
N SER A 504 5.60 10.76 -36.24
CA SER A 504 6.62 10.66 -35.20
C SER A 504 6.00 10.30 -33.85
N GLY A 505 6.51 9.22 -33.23
CA GLY A 505 5.94 8.65 -32.02
C GLY A 505 5.82 9.64 -30.86
N PRO A 506 4.87 9.44 -29.93
CA PRO A 506 4.65 10.34 -28.81
C PRO A 506 5.91 10.47 -27.94
N PHE A 507 6.27 11.71 -27.62
CA PHE A 507 7.49 12.06 -26.88
C PHE A 507 7.70 11.13 -25.69
N ILE A 508 8.92 10.62 -25.54
CA ILE A 508 9.17 9.39 -24.79
C ILE A 508 8.71 9.49 -23.33
N LEU A 509 8.93 10.63 -22.65
CA LEU A 509 8.43 10.85 -21.28
C LEU A 509 6.90 10.93 -21.16
N TYR A 510 6.13 11.15 -22.23
CA TYR A 510 4.65 11.08 -22.18
C TYR A 510 4.14 9.63 -22.26
N GLN A 511 5.00 8.68 -22.63
CA GLN A 511 4.67 7.27 -22.49
C GLN A 511 4.81 6.82 -21.03
N LEU A 512 5.57 7.56 -20.19
CA LEU A 512 5.82 7.27 -18.77
C LEU A 512 4.52 6.92 -18.03
N SER A 513 4.32 5.63 -17.74
CA SER A 513 3.27 5.09 -16.86
C SER A 513 3.25 6.03 -15.69
N TYR A 514 2.13 6.73 -15.62
CA TYR A 514 1.95 7.85 -14.74
C TYR A 514 2.16 7.49 -13.27
N MET A 515 2.25 6.21 -12.94
CA MET A 515 2.98 5.70 -11.79
C MET A 515 4.25 6.46 -11.43
N TYR A 516 5.19 6.66 -12.35
CA TYR A 516 6.43 7.36 -12.00
C TYR A 516 6.20 8.82 -11.64
N TYR A 517 5.01 9.40 -11.74
CA TYR A 517 4.83 10.83 -11.53
C TYR A 517 5.24 11.27 -10.15
N SER A 518 4.64 10.68 -9.14
CA SER A 518 5.00 11.04 -7.78
C SER A 518 6.39 10.50 -7.42
N THR A 519 6.89 9.44 -8.08
CA THR A 519 8.32 9.03 -8.02
C THR A 519 9.27 10.10 -8.49
N ALA A 520 9.04 10.59 -9.71
CA ALA A 520 9.86 11.57 -10.36
C ALA A 520 9.75 12.86 -9.55
N GLY A 521 8.55 13.24 -9.13
CA GLY A 521 8.32 14.44 -8.31
C GLY A 521 9.14 14.38 -7.05
N VAL A 522 9.07 13.25 -6.37
CA VAL A 522 9.96 12.90 -5.29
C VAL A 522 11.45 13.04 -5.60
N ILE A 523 11.97 12.31 -6.60
CA ILE A 523 13.43 12.25 -6.87
C ILE A 523 13.92 13.62 -7.35
N ILE A 524 13.06 14.39 -8.02
CA ILE A 524 13.34 15.75 -8.46
C ILE A 524 13.29 16.72 -7.27
N MET A 525 12.27 16.63 -6.40
CA MET A 525 12.12 17.43 -5.19
C MET A 525 13.35 17.29 -4.32
N MET A 526 13.68 16.03 -4.03
CA MET A 526 14.94 15.61 -3.45
C MET A 526 16.11 16.32 -4.08
N VAL A 527 16.45 15.96 -5.31
CA VAL A 527 17.74 16.26 -5.91
C VAL A 527 17.92 17.76 -6.03
N VAL A 528 16.89 18.47 -6.48
CA VAL A 528 16.91 19.94 -6.60
C VAL A 528 17.00 20.60 -5.23
N GLY A 529 16.15 20.21 -4.27
CA GLY A 529 16.20 20.80 -2.92
C GLY A 529 17.52 20.52 -2.21
N ILE A 530 18.10 19.35 -2.46
CA ILE A 530 19.40 18.96 -1.96
C ILE A 530 20.50 19.83 -2.54
N LEU A 531 20.60 19.89 -3.87
CA LEU A 531 21.60 20.68 -4.57
C LEU A 531 21.52 22.16 -4.13
N VAL A 532 20.32 22.75 -4.12
CA VAL A 532 20.13 24.16 -3.73
C VAL A 532 20.56 24.42 -2.28
N SER A 533 20.26 23.54 -1.32
CA SER A 533 20.77 23.65 0.05
C SER A 533 22.26 23.26 0.22
N CYS A 534 22.95 22.79 -0.83
CA CYS A 534 24.41 22.61 -0.81
C CYS A 534 25.11 23.90 -1.23
N PHE A 535 24.51 24.66 -2.14
CA PHE A 535 24.98 25.97 -2.61
C PHE A 535 24.39 27.16 -1.85
N THR A 536 23.67 26.93 -0.74
CA THR A 536 23.10 27.99 0.12
C THR A 536 23.32 27.69 1.60
N GLU A 537 23.17 28.72 2.44
CA GLU A 537 23.64 28.72 3.82
C GLU A 537 23.10 27.57 4.70
N PRO A 538 23.96 26.96 5.52
CA PRO A 538 23.56 25.94 6.47
C PRO A 538 22.77 26.54 7.65
N PRO A 539 21.56 26.05 8.00
CA PRO A 539 20.97 26.34 9.30
C PRO A 539 21.87 25.88 10.44
N ASP A 540 22.00 26.76 11.43
CA ASP A 540 22.49 26.53 12.79
C ASP A 540 21.78 25.32 13.41
N LEU A 541 22.53 24.28 13.76
CA LEU A 541 21.95 23.01 14.20
C LEU A 541 21.57 23.01 15.68
N ASP A 542 22.23 23.80 16.53
CA ASP A 542 22.10 23.68 17.99
C ASP A 542 20.86 24.40 18.53
N LYS A 543 20.39 25.44 17.84
CA LYS A 543 19.16 26.16 18.19
C LYS A 543 17.89 25.33 18.08
N ILE A 544 17.98 24.19 17.43
CA ILE A 544 16.82 23.61 16.80
C ILE A 544 16.54 22.23 17.37
N ASN A 545 15.27 22.02 17.73
CA ASN A 545 14.86 20.95 18.61
C ASN A 545 15.37 19.59 18.07
N PRO A 546 15.96 18.69 18.87
CA PRO A 546 16.26 17.32 18.44
C PRO A 546 15.01 16.56 17.96
N ASN A 547 13.85 17.10 18.28
CA ASN A 547 12.55 16.64 17.86
C ASN A 547 12.13 17.29 16.50
N LEU A 548 12.92 18.17 15.86
CA LEU A 548 12.78 18.50 14.42
C LEU A 548 13.32 17.36 13.52
N PHE A 549 13.75 16.27 14.18
CA PHE A 549 15.10 15.75 14.07
C PHE A 549 15.24 14.20 14.58
N THR A 550 14.33 13.53 15.31
CA THR A 550 13.60 12.25 14.94
C THR A 550 13.89 10.78 15.51
N PRO A 551 13.23 9.59 15.16
CA PRO A 551 13.50 8.03 15.15
C PRO A 551 14.75 6.94 14.65
N VAL A 552 15.79 6.71 13.63
CA VAL A 552 16.56 7.22 12.30
C VAL A 552 17.75 8.29 12.36
N ILE A 553 17.64 9.62 12.61
CA ILE A 553 18.45 10.75 13.17
C ILE A 553 18.33 11.21 14.70
N ARG A 554 17.40 11.58 15.61
CA ARG A 554 17.75 11.75 17.12
C ARG A 554 18.57 10.66 17.95
N LYS A 555 19.23 9.68 17.31
CA LYS A 555 20.21 8.64 17.65
C LYS A 555 21.45 8.35 16.67
N PHE A 556 22.07 9.28 15.90
CA PHE A 556 23.55 9.60 15.50
C PHE A 556 24.19 11.20 15.39
N PHE A 557 24.55 12.12 16.37
CA PHE A 557 24.54 13.60 16.66
C PHE A 557 23.82 14.27 17.90
N SER A 558 22.65 13.90 18.45
CA SER A 558 22.25 14.13 19.87
C SER A 558 22.99 13.23 20.90
N VAL A 559 23.95 12.44 20.40
CA VAL A 559 25.15 11.96 21.14
C VAL A 559 26.44 12.58 20.62
N THR A 560 26.50 13.10 19.40
CA THR A 560 27.45 14.19 19.12
C THR A 560 27.13 15.42 19.99
N GLN A 561 26.04 15.36 20.78
CA GLN A 561 25.74 16.01 22.06
C GLN A 561 26.03 15.09 23.30
N GLU A 562 25.29 14.01 23.62
CA GLU A 562 25.53 13.13 24.83
C GLU A 562 26.94 12.50 25.00
N ASN A 563 27.70 12.18 23.95
CA ASN A 563 29.12 11.85 24.05
C ASN A 563 30.06 13.06 23.84
N ASP A 564 29.60 14.22 23.35
CA ASP A 564 30.25 15.52 23.63
C ASP A 564 30.35 15.68 25.15
N ILE A 565 29.22 15.46 25.81
CA ILE A 565 29.04 15.41 27.26
C ILE A 565 29.85 14.25 27.90
N LEU A 566 29.96 13.08 27.25
CA LEU A 566 30.82 11.97 27.73
C LEU A 566 32.33 12.21 27.55
N HIS A 567 32.74 13.13 26.67
CA HIS A 567 34.13 13.61 26.63
C HIS A 567 34.39 14.49 27.86
N TYR A 568 33.47 15.42 28.15
CA TYR A 568 33.49 16.27 29.36
C TYR A 568 33.52 15.46 30.67
N LYS A 569 32.66 14.45 30.84
CA LYS A 569 32.56 13.67 32.08
C LYS A 569 33.82 12.88 32.44
N ILE A 570 34.61 12.46 31.45
CA ILE A 570 35.83 11.66 31.68
C ILE A 570 37.03 12.52 32.10
N ILE A 571 37.03 13.80 31.73
CA ILE A 571 37.98 14.79 32.28
C ILE A 571 37.66 15.01 33.78
N TYR A 572 36.38 15.23 34.10
CA TYR A 572 35.93 15.46 35.48
C TYR A 572 36.22 14.26 36.42
N PHE A 573 36.01 13.02 35.94
CA PHE A 573 36.20 11.82 36.77
C PHE A 573 37.68 11.48 37.04
N ARG A 574 38.63 12.02 36.26
CA ARG A 574 40.08 11.86 36.54
C ARG A 574 40.60 12.74 37.67
N ILE A 575 39.88 13.83 38.01
CA ILE A 575 40.29 14.76 39.08
C ILE A 575 39.87 14.25 40.46
N PHE A 576 38.75 13.53 40.54
CA PHE A 576 38.15 13.12 41.84
C PHE A 576 38.77 11.87 42.47
N TYR A 577 39.71 11.18 41.79
CA TYR A 577 40.27 9.89 42.23
C TYR A 577 41.76 9.94 42.63
N LEU A 578 42.23 11.13 43.02
CA LEU A 578 43.59 11.36 43.54
C LEU A 578 43.64 11.56 45.07
N ILE A 579 42.53 11.29 45.76
CA ILE A 579 42.41 11.42 47.21
C ILE A 579 41.71 10.17 47.76
N ARG A 580 42.32 9.58 48.80
CA ARG A 580 41.76 8.58 49.75
C ARG A 580 41.93 7.08 49.42
N ASP A 581 43.05 6.53 49.87
CA ASP A 581 43.13 5.19 50.52
C ASP A 581 42.20 5.17 51.77
N ASP A 582 41.82 4.06 52.42
CA ASP A 582 42.42 2.72 52.59
C ASP A 582 41.31 1.73 53.05
N ALA A 583 41.70 0.47 53.31
CA ALA A 583 41.12 -0.50 54.26
C ALA A 583 40.20 -1.65 53.78
N LYS A 584 40.86 -2.82 53.60
CA LYS A 584 40.60 -4.15 54.23
C LYS A 584 39.47 -5.12 53.76
N MET A 585 39.97 -6.27 53.31
CA MET A 585 39.66 -7.67 53.72
C MET A 585 38.39 -8.42 53.26
N ASN A 586 38.66 -9.51 52.50
CA ASN A 586 38.25 -10.93 52.69
C ASN A 586 36.75 -11.36 52.78
N ALA A 587 36.35 -12.59 52.40
CA ALA A 587 36.86 -13.61 51.44
C ALA A 587 35.88 -14.82 51.37
N ARG A 588 35.90 -15.59 50.26
CA ARG A 588 35.30 -16.95 50.06
C ARG A 588 33.76 -17.08 50.16
N ASP A 589 33.12 -18.22 49.85
CA ASP A 589 33.20 -19.24 48.77
C ASP A 589 31.95 -20.14 48.92
N VAL A 590 31.26 -20.56 47.84
CA VAL A 590 30.27 -21.67 47.88
C VAL A 590 30.31 -22.48 46.57
N ILE A 591 30.12 -23.80 46.67
CA ILE A 591 30.32 -24.82 45.63
C ILE A 591 28.97 -25.41 45.12
N SER A 592 29.06 -26.26 44.10
CA SER A 592 27.99 -26.84 43.26
C SER A 592 27.08 -27.92 43.89
N ASN A 593 26.17 -28.44 43.03
CA ASN A 593 25.33 -29.65 43.17
C ASN A 593 23.97 -29.44 43.88
N SER A 594 22.91 -30.22 43.65
CA SER A 594 22.80 -31.54 42.98
C SER A 594 21.56 -31.69 42.07
N SER A 595 21.52 -32.79 41.32
CA SER A 595 20.44 -33.27 40.42
C SER A 595 19.35 -34.10 41.13
N VAL A 596 18.57 -34.89 40.36
CA VAL A 596 17.60 -35.97 40.75
C VAL A 596 16.12 -35.55 40.81
N ASN A 597 15.13 -36.24 40.20
CA ASN A 597 15.11 -37.08 38.98
C ASN A 597 13.65 -37.28 38.44
N VAL A 598 13.58 -37.57 37.14
CA VAL A 598 12.61 -38.41 36.37
C VAL A 598 11.20 -38.69 36.95
N VAL A 599 10.17 -38.21 36.22
CA VAL A 599 8.76 -38.69 36.12
C VAL A 599 8.04 -37.87 35.01
N ASP A 600 7.06 -38.34 34.21
CA ASP A 600 6.86 -39.68 33.60
C ASP A 600 5.80 -39.66 32.45
N GLN A 601 5.30 -40.84 32.03
CA GLN A 601 4.19 -41.14 31.08
C GLN A 601 2.79 -40.57 31.53
N GLU A 602 1.70 -40.51 30.74
CA GLU A 602 1.36 -41.07 29.41
C GLU A 602 0.23 -40.28 28.70
N GLY A 603 0.04 -40.48 27.38
CA GLY A 603 -1.20 -40.17 26.64
C GLY A 603 -1.44 -38.68 26.23
N GLY A 604 -2.28 -38.37 25.24
CA GLY A 604 -3.00 -39.25 24.31
C GLY A 604 -3.54 -38.49 23.08
N THR A 605 -3.50 -39.12 21.90
CA THR A 605 -3.82 -38.51 20.60
C THR A 605 -5.34 -38.32 20.39
N LEU A 606 -5.85 -37.08 20.39
CA LEU A 606 -7.31 -36.87 20.29
C LEU A 606 -7.74 -35.55 19.61
N LEU A 607 -7.32 -35.34 18.34
CA LEU A 607 -7.87 -34.24 17.50
C LEU A 607 -7.84 -34.51 15.97
N ILE A 608 -7.63 -35.76 15.53
CA ILE A 608 -7.52 -36.13 14.11
C ILE A 608 -8.78 -36.87 13.58
N GLN A 609 -9.59 -37.47 14.46
CA GLN A 609 -10.77 -38.26 14.05
C GLN A 609 -12.08 -37.45 13.90
N SER A 610 -12.12 -36.18 14.30
CA SER A 610 -13.36 -35.36 14.32
C SER A 610 -13.71 -34.70 12.98
N VAL A 611 -12.79 -34.69 12.00
CA VAL A 611 -12.97 -34.01 10.70
C VAL A 611 -13.44 -34.97 9.59
N ALA A 612 -13.09 -36.26 9.70
CA ALA A 612 -13.29 -37.26 8.64
C ALA A 612 -14.71 -37.86 8.56
N LYS A 613 -15.75 -37.16 9.05
CA LYS A 613 -17.10 -37.74 9.22
C LYS A 613 -18.29 -36.86 8.80
N ILE A 614 -18.04 -35.81 8.02
CA ILE A 614 -19.08 -34.90 7.46
C ILE A 614 -18.98 -34.85 5.91
N VAL A 615 -18.53 -35.94 5.28
CA VAL A 615 -18.37 -36.05 3.81
C VAL A 615 -18.91 -37.40 3.31
N THR A 616 -20.20 -37.67 3.55
CA THR A 616 -20.95 -38.75 2.90
C THR A 616 -22.43 -38.36 2.79
N MET A 617 -22.81 -37.70 1.69
CA MET A 617 -24.20 -37.67 1.24
C MET A 617 -24.24 -37.40 -0.26
N ASN A 618 -24.62 -38.41 -1.05
CA ASN A 618 -24.89 -38.26 -2.48
C ASN A 618 -26.27 -37.61 -2.65
N PHE A 619 -26.44 -36.82 -3.71
CA PHE A 619 -27.67 -36.83 -4.49
C PHE A 619 -27.38 -36.51 -5.95
N THR A 620 -28.01 -37.24 -6.85
CA THR A 620 -28.06 -36.96 -8.28
C THR A 620 -29.36 -36.22 -8.61
N ASP A 621 -29.31 -35.31 -9.59
CA ASP A 621 -30.14 -35.34 -10.82
C ASP A 621 -30.03 -33.99 -11.56
N GLY A 622 -30.78 -33.80 -12.66
CA GLY A 622 -30.71 -32.63 -13.55
C GLY A 622 -31.10 -31.28 -12.90
N VAL A 623 -30.96 -30.14 -13.57
CA VAL A 623 -31.62 -29.83 -14.86
C VAL A 623 -30.78 -28.86 -15.74
N THR A 624 -31.08 -28.85 -17.04
CA THR A 624 -30.48 -28.02 -18.10
C THR A 624 -30.81 -26.52 -18.01
N GLY A 625 -29.82 -25.64 -18.21
CA GLY A 625 -30.02 -24.21 -18.50
C GLY A 625 -28.73 -23.36 -18.39
N ASN A 626 -28.62 -22.29 -19.18
CA ASN A 626 -27.58 -21.25 -19.06
C ASN A 626 -28.07 -20.13 -18.13
N PRO A 627 -27.40 -19.91 -17.00
CA PRO A 627 -27.24 -18.55 -16.45
C PRO A 627 -25.85 -17.90 -16.65
N GLN A 628 -25.55 -16.86 -15.85
CA GLN A 628 -24.25 -16.21 -15.73
C GLN A 628 -23.76 -16.34 -14.29
N LEU A 629 -22.48 -16.61 -14.07
CA LEU A 629 -21.98 -17.16 -12.82
C LEU A 629 -21.61 -16.10 -11.79
N LEU A 630 -22.03 -16.25 -10.53
CA LEU A 630 -21.69 -15.37 -9.41
C LEU A 630 -21.89 -16.01 -7.98
N PHE A 631 -20.96 -16.16 -7.02
CA PHE A 631 -20.97 -17.16 -5.85
C PHE A 631 -22.33 -17.90 -5.42
N GLY A 632 -22.86 -17.78 -4.19
CA GLY A 632 -24.24 -18.23 -3.71
C GLY A 632 -25.21 -17.26 -2.91
N TRP A 633 -25.34 -17.39 -1.58
CA TRP A 633 -25.42 -16.19 -0.69
C TRP A 633 -24.60 -16.34 0.61
N LEU A 634 -23.92 -17.47 0.80
CA LEU A 634 -23.15 -17.77 2.02
C LEU A 634 -21.80 -17.07 2.05
N ASP A 635 -21.19 -16.91 0.88
CA ASP A 635 -20.04 -16.05 0.72
C ASP A 635 -20.41 -14.61 1.12
N PHE A 636 -21.71 -14.19 1.00
CA PHE A 636 -22.24 -12.88 1.48
C PHE A 636 -21.96 -12.65 2.94
N VAL A 637 -21.74 -13.73 3.66
CA VAL A 637 -21.62 -13.78 5.10
C VAL A 637 -20.17 -14.07 5.48
N PHE A 638 -19.43 -14.94 4.77
CA PHE A 638 -18.05 -15.30 5.14
C PHE A 638 -17.08 -14.14 5.19
N PHE A 639 -16.94 -13.42 4.07
CA PHE A 639 -16.05 -12.27 4.05
C PHE A 639 -16.65 -11.15 4.95
N LEU A 640 -17.97 -11.00 5.00
CA LEU A 640 -18.66 -9.96 5.78
C LEU A 640 -18.33 -10.09 7.25
N ILE A 641 -18.47 -11.32 7.75
CA ILE A 641 -18.21 -11.70 9.14
C ILE A 641 -16.79 -11.31 9.47
N MET A 642 -15.78 -11.79 8.74
CA MET A 642 -14.43 -11.53 9.20
C MET A 642 -14.06 -10.04 9.04
N LEU A 643 -14.69 -9.26 8.13
CA LEU A 643 -14.62 -7.79 8.20
C LEU A 643 -15.29 -7.24 9.45
N ALA A 644 -16.51 -7.70 9.73
CA ALA A 644 -17.36 -7.37 10.87
C ALA A 644 -16.86 -7.95 12.21
N VAL A 645 -15.77 -8.73 12.18
CA VAL A 645 -14.94 -9.23 13.30
C VAL A 645 -13.62 -8.45 13.38
N SER A 646 -13.28 -7.68 12.34
CA SER A 646 -12.08 -6.82 12.22
C SER A 646 -12.37 -5.31 12.33
N THR A 647 -13.66 -4.94 12.24
CA THR A 647 -14.65 -4.09 13.14
C THR A 647 -15.12 -4.54 16.09
N LEU A 648 -14.79 -5.65 16.83
CA LEU A 648 -15.14 -6.15 18.13
C LEU A 648 -13.79 -6.50 18.74
N ILE A 649 -12.88 -7.15 17.96
CA ILE A 649 -11.41 -7.08 18.19
C ILE A 649 -10.96 -5.64 18.26
N GLY A 650 -11.49 -4.79 17.40
CA GLY A 650 -11.40 -3.37 17.67
C GLY A 650 -12.36 -2.94 18.80
N ILE A 651 -13.72 -2.96 18.72
CA ILE A 651 -14.67 -2.03 19.44
C ILE A 651 -14.12 -1.86 20.82
N TYR A 652 -14.25 -2.95 21.57
CA TYR A 652 -13.63 -3.29 22.81
C TYR A 652 -12.48 -2.37 23.26
N PHE A 653 -11.37 -2.39 22.56
CA PHE A 653 -10.06 -2.16 23.11
C PHE A 653 -9.63 -0.69 23.40
N GLY A 654 -10.55 0.30 23.36
CA GLY A 654 -10.22 1.72 23.66
C GLY A 654 -11.26 2.53 24.46
N PHE A 655 -12.57 2.21 24.38
CA PHE A 655 -13.64 2.68 25.27
C PHE A 655 -13.70 1.69 26.44
N CYS A 656 -13.60 0.38 26.13
CA CYS A 656 -13.56 -0.69 27.13
C CYS A 656 -12.10 -1.03 27.51
N GLY A 657 -11.14 -0.89 26.60
CA GLY A 657 -9.71 -1.17 26.85
C GLY A 657 -8.93 -0.08 27.60
N LYS A 658 -9.61 0.76 28.39
CA LYS A 658 -9.04 1.95 29.03
C LYS A 658 -7.89 1.63 30.00
N LYS A 659 -6.69 2.10 29.64
CA LYS A 659 -5.64 2.53 30.58
C LYS A 659 -5.08 3.89 30.16
N GLU A 660 -4.47 4.58 31.11
CA GLU A 660 -4.08 6.01 31.14
C GLU A 660 -3.69 6.61 29.80
N GLU A 661 -4.12 7.85 29.53
CA GLU A 661 -4.03 8.55 28.24
C GLU A 661 -2.62 9.14 27.91
N THR A 662 -1.54 8.33 28.02
CA THR A 662 -0.08 8.62 27.87
C THR A 662 0.60 8.31 26.52
N PRO A 663 1.63 9.08 26.09
CA PRO A 663 2.42 8.70 24.96
C PRO A 663 3.33 7.50 25.28
N LYS A 664 2.91 6.40 25.96
CA LYS A 664 3.69 5.13 26.08
C LYS A 664 2.90 3.81 26.10
N GLU A 665 1.71 3.76 26.66
CA GLU A 665 0.88 2.52 26.71
C GLU A 665 0.39 2.09 25.31
N TYR A 666 0.12 3.09 24.51
CA TYR A 666 -0.11 2.96 23.08
C TYR A 666 1.28 2.52 22.50
N LEU A 667 2.41 3.19 22.84
CA LEU A 667 3.61 3.28 21.96
C LEU A 667 4.07 1.96 21.42
N HIS A 668 4.30 1.09 22.36
CA HIS A 668 4.87 -0.20 22.13
C HIS A 668 3.89 -1.20 22.70
N GLY A 669 2.58 -0.86 22.68
CA GLY A 669 1.56 -1.57 23.43
C GLY A 669 1.94 -1.64 24.91
N GLY A 670 2.51 -0.58 25.48
CA GLY A 670 3.06 -0.56 26.84
C GLY A 670 4.20 -1.55 27.05
N LYS A 671 4.73 -2.12 25.95
CA LYS A 671 5.62 -3.28 25.89
C LYS A 671 5.00 -4.58 26.44
N THR A 672 3.66 -4.68 26.43
CA THR A 672 2.91 -5.81 26.98
C THR A 672 2.46 -6.82 25.90
N MET A 673 3.15 -6.91 24.77
CA MET A 673 2.75 -7.80 23.66
C MET A 673 3.27 -9.22 23.82
N SER A 674 2.47 -10.18 23.37
CA SER A 674 2.82 -11.60 23.32
C SER A 674 3.40 -11.98 21.96
N THR A 675 4.38 -12.90 21.96
CA THR A 675 5.21 -13.18 20.79
C THR A 675 4.45 -13.72 19.58
N LEU A 676 3.42 -14.55 19.76
CA LEU A 676 2.72 -15.22 18.65
C LEU A 676 1.79 -14.28 17.87
N PRO A 677 0.89 -13.50 18.51
CA PRO A 677 0.15 -12.44 17.86
C PRO A 677 1.07 -11.48 17.10
N VAL A 678 2.19 -11.05 17.71
CA VAL A 678 3.19 -10.21 17.04
C VAL A 678 3.85 -10.95 15.87
N ALA A 679 4.17 -12.23 15.99
CA ALA A 679 4.78 -13.07 14.96
C ALA A 679 3.90 -13.24 13.73
N VAL A 680 2.67 -13.73 13.89
CA VAL A 680 1.72 -13.84 12.77
C VAL A 680 1.53 -12.46 12.18
N SER A 681 1.35 -11.45 13.03
CA SER A 681 1.29 -10.06 12.60
C SER A 681 2.51 -9.60 11.83
N LEU A 682 3.72 -10.15 11.95
CA LEU A 682 4.85 -9.81 11.08
C LEU A 682 4.84 -10.60 9.75
N VAL A 683 4.44 -11.89 9.82
CA VAL A 683 4.27 -12.80 8.66
C VAL A 683 3.30 -12.19 7.67
N SER A 684 2.06 -12.07 8.13
CA SER A 684 0.93 -11.54 7.39
C SER A 684 1.14 -10.04 7.14
N SER A 685 2.11 -9.43 7.84
CA SER A 685 2.64 -8.13 7.45
C SER A 685 3.49 -7.99 6.21
N SER A 686 3.94 -9.08 5.62
CA SER A 686 4.63 -9.01 4.31
C SER A 686 3.92 -9.84 3.25
N ILE A 687 2.77 -10.46 3.57
CA ILE A 687 2.18 -11.51 2.74
C ILE A 687 0.68 -11.39 2.57
N SER A 688 0.31 -11.57 1.31
CA SER A 688 -0.42 -10.54 0.61
C SER A 688 -0.78 -11.04 -0.75
N GLY A 689 -1.90 -10.62 -1.30
CA GLY A 689 -2.30 -11.14 -2.60
C GLY A 689 -1.39 -10.91 -3.81
N ILE A 690 -0.37 -10.04 -3.86
CA ILE A 690 0.55 -10.08 -5.04
C ILE A 690 1.46 -11.29 -4.92
N THR A 691 1.63 -11.74 -3.69
CA THR A 691 2.13 -13.05 -3.37
C THR A 691 1.03 -14.05 -3.70
N LEU A 692 -0.12 -14.06 -3.01
CA LEU A 692 -1.10 -15.15 -3.15
C LEU A 692 -1.79 -15.26 -4.50
N MET A 693 -1.91 -14.13 -5.18
CA MET A 693 -2.41 -14.01 -6.54
C MET A 693 -1.22 -13.98 -7.47
N GLY A 694 -0.46 -12.90 -7.49
CA GLY A 694 0.56 -12.75 -8.51
C GLY A 694 1.56 -13.89 -8.67
N VAL A 695 2.14 -14.36 -7.56
CA VAL A 695 3.18 -15.42 -7.60
C VAL A 695 2.73 -16.63 -8.40
N PRO A 696 1.48 -17.11 -8.26
CA PRO A 696 0.90 -18.12 -9.13
C PRO A 696 1.10 -17.96 -10.65
N THR A 697 1.53 -16.81 -11.21
CA THR A 697 1.90 -16.67 -12.63
C THR A 697 3.34 -16.31 -12.94
N GLU A 698 4.24 -16.16 -11.96
CA GLU A 698 5.59 -16.54 -12.41
C GLU A 698 5.53 -18.00 -12.81
N ILE A 699 4.92 -18.80 -11.94
CA ILE A 699 4.76 -20.22 -12.17
C ILE A 699 4.12 -20.52 -13.52
N TYR A 700 3.00 -19.88 -13.88
CA TYR A 700 2.28 -20.17 -15.14
C TYR A 700 2.96 -19.62 -16.40
N ARG A 701 3.46 -18.37 -16.42
CA ARG A 701 4.01 -17.76 -17.64
C ARG A 701 5.52 -17.90 -17.79
N PHE A 702 6.23 -18.21 -16.73
CA PHE A 702 7.69 -18.11 -16.68
C PHE A 702 8.36 -19.19 -15.81
N GLY A 703 7.58 -20.09 -15.21
CA GLY A 703 8.05 -21.27 -14.49
C GLY A 703 8.32 -21.07 -13.00
N THR A 704 8.64 -22.17 -12.31
CA THR A 704 8.76 -22.24 -10.85
C THR A 704 9.98 -21.51 -10.26
N ILE A 705 10.82 -20.86 -11.05
CA ILE A 705 12.10 -20.27 -10.62
C ILE A 705 11.94 -19.22 -9.50
N TYR A 706 10.84 -18.47 -9.52
CA TYR A 706 10.53 -17.49 -8.47
C TYR A 706 10.35 -18.12 -7.08
N SER A 707 10.05 -19.42 -6.96
CA SER A 707 9.93 -20.10 -5.66
C SER A 707 11.20 -20.00 -4.79
N LEU A 708 12.36 -19.70 -5.39
CA LEU A 708 13.61 -19.40 -4.67
C LEU A 708 13.48 -18.25 -3.65
N VAL A 709 12.49 -17.36 -3.76
CA VAL A 709 12.20 -16.34 -2.72
C VAL A 709 11.88 -16.94 -1.34
N ILE A 710 11.51 -18.22 -1.26
CA ILE A 710 11.33 -18.94 0.00
C ILE A 710 12.65 -19.01 0.78
N VAL A 711 13.79 -19.15 0.09
CA VAL A 711 15.13 -19.12 0.72
C VAL A 711 15.45 -17.71 1.23
N CYS A 712 15.06 -16.67 0.48
CA CYS A 712 15.24 -15.27 0.85
C CYS A 712 14.55 -14.89 2.17
N ALA A 713 13.51 -15.63 2.59
CA ALA A 713 12.87 -15.48 3.88
C ALA A 713 13.82 -15.78 5.06
N PHE A 714 14.65 -16.82 4.94
CA PHE A 714 15.54 -17.24 6.02
C PHE A 714 16.85 -16.43 6.03
N THR A 715 17.41 -16.11 4.86
CA THR A 715 18.63 -15.26 4.76
C THR A 715 18.38 -13.87 5.35
N MET A 716 17.24 -13.26 5.02
CA MET A 716 16.77 -12.01 5.63
C MET A 716 16.66 -12.14 7.16
N GLY A 717 16.05 -13.22 7.67
CA GLY A 717 15.83 -13.42 9.11
C GLY A 717 17.14 -13.44 9.90
N ILE A 718 18.15 -14.12 9.35
CA ILE A 718 19.50 -14.18 9.90
C ILE A 718 20.14 -12.79 9.94
N ILE A 719 20.18 -12.10 8.80
CA ILE A 719 20.78 -10.75 8.66
C ILE A 719 20.15 -9.79 9.69
N ASN A 720 18.83 -9.81 9.80
CA ASN A 720 18.09 -8.89 10.67
C ASN A 720 18.27 -9.19 12.16
N ASN A 721 18.35 -10.47 12.53
CA ASN A 721 18.55 -10.93 13.91
C ASN A 721 19.90 -10.49 14.51
N TYR A 722 20.94 -10.40 13.68
CA TYR A 722 22.30 -10.06 14.11
C TYR A 722 22.67 -8.59 13.95
N PHE A 723 22.27 -7.95 12.84
CA PHE A 723 22.77 -6.62 12.50
C PHE A 723 21.78 -5.51 12.86
N TYR A 724 20.55 -5.57 12.35
CA TYR A 724 19.61 -4.45 12.39
C TYR A 724 18.76 -4.43 13.67
N LEU A 725 18.04 -5.51 13.99
CA LEU A 725 17.12 -5.57 15.15
C LEU A 725 17.79 -5.19 16.49
N PRO A 726 18.98 -5.70 16.86
CA PRO A 726 19.58 -5.38 18.16
C PRO A 726 19.87 -3.88 18.34
N VAL A 727 20.33 -3.22 17.27
CA VAL A 727 20.73 -1.80 17.28
C VAL A 727 19.53 -0.86 17.48
N PHE A 728 18.34 -1.28 17.08
CA PHE A 728 17.11 -0.55 17.38
C PHE A 728 16.56 -0.92 18.76
N TYR A 729 16.59 -2.21 19.12
CA TYR A 729 16.04 -2.70 20.39
C TYR A 729 16.75 -2.17 21.63
N GLU A 730 18.06 -2.04 21.64
CA GLU A 730 18.78 -1.50 22.80
C GLU A 730 18.56 -0.01 23.06
N LEU A 731 18.01 0.69 22.07
CA LEU A 731 17.91 2.14 22.08
C LEU A 731 16.46 2.63 22.15
N GLN A 732 15.49 1.70 22.12
CA GLN A 732 14.09 1.88 22.55
C GLN A 732 13.40 3.13 22.02
N LEU A 733 13.81 3.42 20.81
CA LEU A 733 13.14 4.24 19.84
C LEU A 733 11.69 3.77 19.85
N THR A 734 10.80 4.64 20.27
CA THR A 734 10.10 5.40 19.24
C THR A 734 10.12 4.65 17.90
N SER A 735 11.08 4.90 17.02
CA SER A 735 11.07 4.37 15.67
C SER A 735 12.43 4.25 14.97
N THR A 736 12.54 4.48 13.65
CA THR A 736 13.74 4.68 12.83
C THR A 736 13.67 5.94 11.90
N TYR A 737 13.36 7.16 12.39
CA TYR A 737 13.93 8.57 12.32
C TYR A 737 15.04 9.42 13.24
N GLU A 738 15.87 9.32 14.41
CA GLU A 738 16.71 8.56 15.52
C GLU A 738 18.08 7.93 15.11
N TYR A 739 18.40 6.69 14.76
CA TYR A 739 19.80 6.25 14.44
C TYR A 739 20.94 7.06 13.59
N PHE A 740 20.93 8.41 13.32
CA PHE A 740 21.77 9.35 12.47
C PHE A 740 22.03 10.85 13.03
N GLU A 741 21.57 11.24 14.25
CA GLU A 741 21.79 12.21 15.48
C GLU A 741 21.88 11.65 17.06
N LEU A 742 22.80 10.96 17.93
CA LEU A 742 24.12 10.08 18.17
C LEU A 742 25.66 10.05 17.49
N ARG A 743 26.12 9.53 16.29
CA ARG A 743 27.18 10.03 15.27
C ARG A 743 27.01 11.23 14.19
N TYR A 744 26.38 11.15 12.99
CA TYR A 744 26.23 12.27 11.97
C TYR A 744 25.73 13.74 12.33
N ASN A 745 24.43 14.19 12.22
CA ASN A 745 23.89 15.61 12.45
C ASN A 745 22.41 15.91 12.04
N HIS A 746 21.95 17.22 12.01
CA HIS A 746 20.60 17.78 11.62
C HIS A 746 20.21 18.26 10.11
N LYS A 747 20.76 18.12 8.86
CA LYS A 747 22.73 16.83 7.15
C LYS A 747 22.67 15.25 6.64
N ILE A 748 22.27 14.20 7.48
CA ILE A 748 21.19 13.16 7.30
C ILE A 748 19.73 13.32 8.01
N ARG A 749 19.25 14.40 8.69
CA ARG A 749 17.91 15.13 9.05
C ARG A 749 17.20 16.38 8.21
N VAL A 750 16.80 16.21 6.93
CA VAL A 750 16.19 16.82 5.64
C VAL A 750 15.83 15.81 4.38
N ILE A 751 16.67 14.99 3.64
CA ILE A 751 16.52 13.73 2.78
C ILE A 751 15.68 12.51 3.29
N GLY A 752 15.93 11.25 2.85
CA GLY A 752 16.00 9.92 3.54
C GLY A 752 14.74 9.25 4.11
N SER A 753 13.76 10.02 4.52
CA SER A 753 12.32 9.78 4.72
C SER A 753 11.68 11.16 4.52
N ILE A 754 12.14 11.97 3.56
CA ILE A 754 12.38 11.68 2.14
C ILE A 754 12.39 10.20 1.78
N LEU A 755 13.49 9.51 1.51
CA LEU A 755 13.54 8.19 0.86
C LEU A 755 12.64 7.10 1.34
N TYR A 756 12.38 7.04 2.63
CA TYR A 756 11.47 6.10 3.19
C TYR A 756 10.04 6.58 3.09
N THR A 757 9.75 7.81 3.51
CA THR A 757 8.43 8.33 3.26
C THR A 757 8.17 8.60 1.76
N ILE A 758 9.18 8.46 0.91
CA ILE A 758 9.18 8.26 -0.54
C ILE A 758 8.97 6.80 -0.90
N ASN A 759 9.58 5.87 -0.19
CA ASN A 759 9.76 4.51 -0.66
C ASN A 759 8.47 3.74 -0.56
N LEU A 760 7.57 4.07 0.36
CA LEU A 760 6.23 3.57 0.17
C LEU A 760 5.34 4.53 -0.54
N LEU A 761 5.92 5.64 -1.01
CA LEU A 761 5.15 6.78 -1.33
C LEU A 761 4.01 6.30 -2.18
N LEU A 762 3.98 5.41 -3.18
CA LEU A 762 2.80 5.04 -4.01
C LEU A 762 2.34 3.61 -3.55
N ILE A 763 3.00 2.99 -2.55
CA ILE A 763 2.79 1.64 -1.98
C ILE A 763 1.60 1.63 -1.02
N ILE A 764 1.41 2.66 -0.16
CA ILE A 764 0.20 2.83 0.70
C ILE A 764 -1.29 2.78 0.04
N PRO A 765 -2.40 3.87 -2.24
CA PRO A 765 -3.39 3.34 -3.27
C PRO A 765 -3.01 2.09 -4.16
N ILE A 766 -1.77 1.55 -4.20
CA ILE A 766 -1.50 0.10 -4.08
C ILE A 766 -2.39 -0.75 -3.17
N VAL A 767 -2.12 -1.16 -1.91
CA VAL A 767 -2.49 -2.56 -1.56
C VAL A 767 -3.90 -3.09 -1.65
N VAL A 768 -5.05 -2.42 -1.55
CA VAL A 768 -5.62 -1.21 -2.11
C VAL A 768 -6.10 -1.43 -3.54
N TYR A 769 -5.85 -0.63 -4.58
CA TYR A 769 -6.47 -0.71 -5.91
C TYR A 769 -6.78 -2.12 -6.47
N VAL A 770 -6.18 -3.24 -5.99
CA VAL A 770 -6.11 -4.62 -6.52
C VAL A 770 -6.52 -5.86 -5.76
N PRO A 771 -6.43 -5.94 -4.45
CA PRO A 771 -7.48 -6.63 -3.76
C PRO A 771 -8.77 -5.98 -4.30
N ALA A 772 -8.83 -4.66 -4.62
CA ALA A 772 -9.93 -4.09 -5.41
C ALA A 772 -10.03 -4.61 -6.79
N LEU A 773 -9.04 -4.44 -7.63
CA LEU A 773 -9.12 -4.91 -8.99
C LEU A 773 -9.22 -6.42 -9.00
N VAL A 774 -9.02 -7.12 -7.89
CA VAL A 774 -9.32 -8.53 -7.77
C VAL A 774 -10.42 -8.75 -6.75
N PHE A 775 -11.31 -7.75 -6.65
CA PHE A 775 -12.72 -7.73 -6.23
C PHE A 775 -13.87 -8.57 -7.11
N SER A 776 -14.67 -8.52 -8.29
CA SER A 776 -14.86 -8.32 -9.84
C SER A 776 -14.60 -9.46 -10.93
N GLN A 777 -14.69 -10.78 -10.66
CA GLN A 777 -14.87 -12.06 -11.47
C GLN A 777 -16.03 -13.18 -11.31
N VAL A 778 -17.28 -13.38 -10.74
CA VAL A 778 -18.55 -12.99 -9.95
C VAL A 778 -19.56 -11.80 -10.17
N SER A 779 -20.13 -11.13 -9.15
CA SER A 779 -21.34 -10.22 -9.15
C SER A 779 -21.80 -9.30 -10.30
N GLY A 780 -20.93 -8.53 -10.96
CA GLY A 780 -21.37 -7.25 -11.55
C GLY A 780 -21.08 -5.98 -10.75
N ILE A 781 -20.42 -6.04 -9.62
CA ILE A 781 -20.01 -4.85 -8.87
C ILE A 781 -18.58 -4.44 -9.24
N ASN A 782 -18.48 -3.75 -10.36
CA ASN A 782 -18.23 -2.32 -10.47
C ASN A 782 -16.98 -1.82 -9.60
N LEU A 783 -16.02 -0.99 -10.13
CA LEU A 783 -14.81 -0.37 -9.46
C LEU A 783 -14.36 1.11 -9.84
N HIS A 784 -15.23 2.14 -9.87
CA HIS A 784 -15.40 3.64 -9.50
C HIS A 784 -16.09 4.18 -8.13
N PHE A 785 -17.23 3.81 -7.49
CA PHE A 785 -17.38 3.84 -5.94
C PHE A 785 -16.89 2.77 -4.75
N ILE A 786 -15.93 1.75 -4.77
CA ILE A 786 -15.61 0.43 -4.00
C ILE A 786 -14.21 0.29 -3.51
N THR A 787 -13.54 1.32 -3.89
CA THR A 787 -12.29 1.81 -3.57
C THR A 787 -12.69 3.28 -3.88
N VAL A 788 -13.92 3.84 -3.57
CA VAL A 788 -14.82 3.85 -2.34
C VAL A 788 -15.32 2.59 -1.62
N GLY A 789 -14.41 1.78 -1.19
CA GLY A 789 -14.74 0.54 -0.55
C GLY A 789 -13.64 0.04 0.31
N THR A 790 -12.39 0.47 0.07
CA THR A 790 -11.33 0.27 1.07
C THR A 790 -10.41 1.40 1.67
N SER A 791 -10.80 2.68 1.67
CA SER A 791 -10.79 3.81 2.65
C SER A 791 -12.04 4.42 3.52
N ILE A 792 -13.36 4.01 3.78
CA ILE A 792 -14.47 3.81 4.93
C ILE A 792 -14.54 2.51 5.92
N LEU A 793 -14.53 1.14 5.80
CA LEU A 793 -14.10 0.22 6.98
C LEU A 793 -12.66 0.19 7.75
N CYS A 794 -11.52 0.89 7.46
CA CYS A 794 -10.22 1.11 8.18
C CYS A 794 -9.71 2.50 8.77
N ILE A 795 -10.48 3.63 8.87
CA ILE A 795 -10.58 4.75 9.92
C ILE A 795 -12.02 5.05 10.70
N PHE A 796 -12.97 4.10 11.18
CA PHE A 796 -13.88 3.51 12.40
C PHE A 796 -13.52 2.19 13.41
N TYR A 797 -12.51 1.22 13.51
CA TYR A 797 -11.34 0.84 14.48
C TYR A 797 -9.87 1.52 14.74
N THR A 798 -9.48 2.84 14.67
CA THR A 798 -8.14 3.39 14.16
C THR A 798 -7.65 4.82 14.54
N MET A 799 -8.45 5.88 14.51
CA MET A 799 -8.42 6.89 15.56
C MET A 799 -8.88 6.31 16.85
N ILE A 800 -8.67 5.02 17.06
CA ILE A 800 -9.41 4.15 17.93
C ILE A 800 -8.59 2.92 18.41
N GLY A 801 -8.13 2.01 17.59
CA GLY A 801 -7.52 0.79 18.09
C GLY A 801 -6.30 0.86 19.06
N GLY A 802 -5.15 1.21 18.51
CA GLY A 802 -3.77 0.71 18.62
C GLY A 802 -3.03 -0.39 19.50
N LEU A 803 -1.78 -0.65 19.11
CA LEU A 803 -0.96 -1.89 19.05
C LEU A 803 -1.66 -3.18 19.41
N LYS A 804 -1.31 -3.90 20.47
CA LYS A 804 -2.24 -4.78 21.21
C LYS A 804 -3.06 -5.74 20.37
N ALA A 805 -4.33 -5.46 20.07
CA ALA A 805 -5.17 -6.27 19.21
C ALA A 805 -4.90 -6.28 17.72
N VAL A 806 -3.65 -6.13 17.34
CA VAL A 806 -3.36 -5.94 15.94
C VAL A 806 -2.44 -6.90 15.19
N VAL A 807 -1.24 -7.11 15.65
CA VAL A 807 -0.98 -8.19 16.60
C VAL A 807 -2.15 -9.19 16.79
N TRP A 808 -3.41 -8.86 17.14
CA TRP A 808 -4.65 -9.68 17.02
C TRP A 808 -5.42 -9.65 15.66
N THR A 809 -5.55 -8.57 14.87
CA THR A 809 -6.23 -8.68 13.53
C THR A 809 -5.34 -9.18 12.41
N ASP A 810 -4.14 -8.66 12.19
CA ASP A 810 -3.17 -9.33 11.34
C ASP A 810 -2.95 -10.78 11.78
N PHE A 811 -3.21 -11.12 13.04
CA PHE A 811 -3.26 -12.50 13.49
C PHE A 811 -4.53 -13.23 13.04
N LEU A 812 -5.74 -12.69 13.28
CA LEU A 812 -7.00 -13.24 12.76
C LEU A 812 -6.93 -13.47 11.25
N GLN A 813 -6.27 -12.57 10.54
CA GLN A 813 -6.35 -12.45 9.10
C GLN A 813 -5.07 -12.97 8.43
N GLY A 814 -3.95 -13.00 9.14
CA GLY A 814 -2.91 -13.99 8.89
C GLY A 814 -3.44 -15.42 8.95
N VAL A 815 -4.35 -15.72 9.90
CA VAL A 815 -5.05 -17.00 9.95
C VAL A 815 -6.02 -17.16 8.77
N VAL A 816 -6.93 -16.22 8.52
CA VAL A 816 -7.92 -16.36 7.42
C VAL A 816 -7.26 -16.36 6.03
N MET A 817 -6.15 -15.67 5.84
CA MET A 817 -5.28 -15.79 4.65
C MET A 817 -4.82 -17.22 4.42
N VAL A 818 -4.20 -17.81 5.46
CA VAL A 818 -3.59 -19.13 5.38
C VAL A 818 -4.66 -20.21 5.21
N VAL A 819 -5.72 -20.15 6.01
CA VAL A 819 -6.86 -21.07 5.94
C VAL A 819 -7.46 -21.07 4.55
N SER A 820 -7.70 -19.88 3.96
CA SER A 820 -8.38 -19.83 2.68
C SER A 820 -7.56 -20.47 1.55
N ASN A 821 -6.27 -20.14 1.46
CA ASN A 821 -5.42 -20.63 0.37
C ASN A 821 -5.15 -22.14 0.51
N ILE A 822 -5.06 -22.67 1.74
CA ILE A 822 -4.95 -24.12 1.98
C ILE A 822 -6.19 -24.85 1.45
N VAL A 823 -7.39 -24.37 1.82
CA VAL A 823 -8.66 -25.01 1.40
C VAL A 823 -8.79 -25.04 -0.12
N ILE A 824 -8.29 -24.00 -0.78
CA ILE A 824 -8.27 -23.85 -2.24
C ILE A 824 -7.29 -24.81 -2.91
N ILE A 825 -6.09 -24.95 -2.35
CA ILE A 825 -5.11 -25.94 -2.81
C ILE A 825 -5.68 -27.36 -2.69
N VAL A 826 -6.38 -27.67 -1.60
CA VAL A 826 -7.02 -29.00 -1.40
C VAL A 826 -8.05 -29.30 -2.48
N ILE A 827 -8.99 -28.38 -2.72
CA ILE A 827 -10.04 -28.59 -3.74
C ILE A 827 -9.43 -28.61 -5.15
N GLY A 828 -8.40 -27.81 -5.39
CA GLY A 828 -7.65 -27.80 -6.64
C GLY A 828 -6.95 -29.11 -6.95
N VAL A 829 -6.24 -29.68 -5.97
CA VAL A 829 -5.59 -31.00 -6.06
C VAL A 829 -6.62 -32.08 -6.37
N VAL A 830 -7.78 -32.07 -5.70
CA VAL A 830 -8.85 -33.04 -5.94
C VAL A 830 -9.43 -32.90 -7.35
N HIS A 831 -9.73 -31.67 -7.79
CA HIS A 831 -10.30 -31.40 -9.11
C HIS A 831 -9.33 -31.73 -10.27
N ALA A 832 -8.02 -31.65 -10.04
CA ALA A 832 -6.99 -32.01 -11.02
C ALA A 832 -6.64 -33.52 -11.04
N GLY A 833 -7.31 -34.35 -10.24
CA GLY A 833 -7.07 -35.81 -10.18
C GLY A 833 -5.84 -36.20 -9.34
N GLY A 834 -5.39 -35.33 -8.43
CA GLY A 834 -4.26 -35.59 -7.52
C GLY A 834 -2.97 -34.87 -7.89
N ILE A 835 -2.05 -34.79 -6.92
CA ILE A 835 -0.79 -34.03 -7.01
C ILE A 835 0.12 -34.55 -8.15
N GLU A 836 0.09 -35.84 -8.43
CA GLU A 836 0.90 -36.46 -9.49
C GLU A 836 0.52 -35.96 -10.88
N ASN A 837 -0.77 -35.89 -11.22
CA ASN A 837 -1.23 -35.36 -12.50
C ASN A 837 -0.90 -33.86 -12.62
N VAL A 838 -1.07 -33.11 -11.53
CA VAL A 838 -0.68 -31.69 -11.43
C VAL A 838 0.80 -31.48 -11.76
N TRP A 839 1.67 -32.30 -11.18
CA TRP A 839 3.11 -32.24 -11.40
C TRP A 839 3.49 -32.66 -12.82
N ARG A 840 2.87 -33.73 -13.33
CA ARG A 840 3.07 -34.25 -14.70
C ARG A 840 2.80 -33.17 -15.75
N ILE A 841 1.61 -32.55 -15.69
CA ILE A 841 1.19 -31.53 -16.66
C ILE A 841 2.12 -30.31 -16.63
N ASN A 842 2.52 -29.84 -15.45
CA ASN A 842 3.46 -28.72 -15.33
C ASN A 842 4.87 -29.06 -15.83
N LYS A 843 5.28 -30.34 -15.76
CA LYS A 843 6.56 -30.80 -16.29
C LYS A 843 6.55 -30.90 -17.81
N GLU A 844 5.47 -31.44 -18.39
CA GLU A 844 5.25 -31.52 -19.84
C GLU A 844 5.16 -30.12 -20.45
N GLY A 845 4.45 -29.20 -19.80
CA GLY A 845 4.40 -27.79 -20.18
C GLY A 845 5.67 -26.97 -19.86
N GLY A 846 6.73 -27.57 -19.33
CA GLY A 846 8.00 -26.87 -19.04
C GLY A 846 7.95 -25.83 -17.91
N ARG A 847 6.89 -25.80 -17.09
CA ARG A 847 6.74 -24.87 -15.95
C ARG A 847 7.57 -25.27 -14.73
N ILE A 848 7.88 -26.56 -14.57
CA ILE A 848 8.77 -27.04 -13.50
C ILE A 848 10.25 -26.77 -13.87
N TYR A 849 10.71 -25.55 -13.54
CA TYR A 849 12.08 -25.08 -13.72
C TYR A 849 12.48 -24.22 -12.51
N PHE A 850 13.35 -24.74 -11.64
CA PHE A 850 13.67 -24.11 -10.34
C PHE A 850 14.96 -23.30 -10.32
N PHE A 851 15.89 -23.56 -11.25
CA PHE A 851 17.26 -23.05 -11.19
C PHE A 851 17.75 -22.64 -12.57
N ASP A 852 17.78 -21.34 -12.83
CA ASP A 852 18.64 -20.76 -13.86
C ASP A 852 19.92 -20.27 -13.20
N MET A 853 21.07 -20.80 -13.62
CA MET A 853 22.38 -20.42 -13.06
C MET A 853 23.09 -19.33 -13.85
N ASN A 854 22.45 -18.75 -14.88
CA ASN A 854 22.97 -17.63 -15.65
C ASN A 854 23.32 -16.44 -14.73
N PRO A 855 24.61 -16.03 -14.66
CA PRO A 855 25.06 -14.95 -13.79
C PRO A 855 24.79 -13.56 -14.39
N SER A 856 24.26 -13.46 -15.62
CA SER A 856 23.97 -12.19 -16.27
C SER A 856 23.05 -11.35 -15.39
N PRO A 857 23.50 -10.14 -14.96
CA PRO A 857 22.65 -9.25 -14.21
C PRO A 857 21.58 -8.63 -15.09
N PHE A 858 21.53 -8.89 -16.39
CA PHE A 858 20.48 -8.44 -17.33
C PHE A 858 19.43 -9.55 -17.57
N ALA A 859 19.68 -10.77 -17.07
CA ALA A 859 18.72 -11.86 -17.15
C ALA A 859 17.60 -11.68 -16.10
N ARG A 860 16.51 -11.07 -16.56
CA ARG A 860 15.12 -11.22 -16.06
C ARG A 860 14.99 -11.79 -14.63
N LEU A 861 14.87 -13.11 -14.50
CA LEU A 861 15.00 -13.85 -13.25
C LEU A 861 16.03 -14.96 -13.41
N THR A 862 16.97 -15.06 -12.47
CA THR A 862 17.86 -16.22 -12.31
C THR A 862 18.03 -16.53 -10.82
N PHE A 863 18.69 -17.64 -10.49
CA PHE A 863 19.09 -17.98 -9.12
C PHE A 863 19.81 -16.80 -8.45
N TRP A 864 20.76 -16.19 -9.16
CA TRP A 864 21.55 -15.07 -8.65
C TRP A 864 20.69 -13.83 -8.41
N THR A 865 19.82 -13.48 -9.36
CA THR A 865 19.03 -12.25 -9.25
C THR A 865 17.99 -12.34 -8.14
N ILE A 866 17.34 -13.51 -7.97
CA ILE A 866 16.41 -13.74 -6.87
C ILE A 866 17.13 -13.82 -5.51
N ILE A 867 18.15 -14.66 -5.37
CA ILE A 867 18.79 -14.90 -4.07
C ILE A 867 19.51 -13.64 -3.56
N ILE A 868 20.33 -12.99 -4.41
CA ILE A 868 21.10 -11.81 -4.00
C ILE A 868 20.22 -10.55 -4.00
N GLY A 869 19.33 -10.37 -5.00
CA GLY A 869 18.47 -9.20 -5.06
C GLY A 869 17.34 -9.22 -4.04
N PHE A 870 16.47 -10.25 -4.09
CA PHE A 870 15.27 -10.32 -3.24
C PHE A 870 15.59 -10.51 -1.75
N THR A 871 16.74 -11.09 -1.39
CA THR A 871 17.21 -11.04 0.01
C THR A 871 17.34 -9.60 0.49
N PHE A 872 17.97 -8.70 -0.27
CA PHE A 872 18.18 -7.31 0.16
C PHE A 872 16.91 -6.46 0.11
N VAL A 873 15.98 -6.78 -0.80
CA VAL A 873 14.59 -6.29 -0.74
C VAL A 873 13.98 -6.58 0.62
N TRP A 874 14.11 -7.82 1.09
CA TRP A 874 13.50 -8.28 2.34
C TRP A 874 14.29 -7.87 3.58
N VAL A 875 15.61 -7.71 3.50
CA VAL A 875 16.41 -7.07 4.57
C VAL A 875 15.97 -5.62 4.76
N ASN A 876 15.72 -4.89 3.66
CA ASN A 876 14.99 -3.63 3.75
C ASN A 876 13.59 -3.85 4.34
N GLY A 877 12.80 -4.71 3.70
CA GLY A 877 11.42 -5.13 3.96
C GLY A 877 11.09 -5.57 5.39
N VAL A 878 12.10 -5.96 6.17
CA VAL A 878 11.94 -6.59 7.50
C VAL A 878 12.89 -6.06 8.57
N GLY A 879 14.11 -5.66 8.19
CA GLY A 879 15.20 -5.42 9.13
C GLY A 879 15.30 -3.99 9.60
N VAL A 880 15.15 -3.08 8.64
CA VAL A 880 15.29 -1.65 8.83
C VAL A 880 13.98 -0.91 8.65
N ASN A 881 12.83 -1.60 8.65
CA ASN A 881 11.58 -0.96 8.27
C ASN A 881 10.39 -1.36 9.20
N GLN A 882 9.76 -0.38 9.86
CA GLN A 882 8.80 -0.64 10.94
C GLN A 882 7.47 -0.54 10.31
N ALA A 883 6.51 -1.38 10.65
CA ALA A 883 6.29 -2.01 11.93
C ALA A 883 7.12 -3.21 12.36
N MET A 884 8.07 -3.77 11.60
CA MET A 884 8.83 -4.97 11.99
C MET A 884 9.54 -4.87 13.34
N VAL A 885 10.73 -4.31 13.38
CA VAL A 885 11.44 -3.82 14.57
C VAL A 885 10.60 -3.04 15.65
N GLN A 886 9.31 -2.63 15.50
CA GLN A 886 8.48 -2.08 16.62
C GLN A 886 7.30 -2.98 17.00
N LYS A 887 6.94 -3.93 16.15
CA LYS A 887 6.32 -5.19 16.55
C LYS A 887 7.35 -5.87 17.45
N PHE A 888 8.64 -5.84 17.06
CA PHE A 888 9.75 -6.16 17.93
C PHE A 888 9.88 -5.21 19.16
N MET A 889 9.90 -3.86 19.06
CA MET A 889 9.97 -2.95 20.25
C MET A 889 8.82 -3.15 21.25
N SER A 890 7.68 -3.69 20.80
CA SER A 890 6.51 -3.93 21.65
C SER A 890 6.50 -5.22 22.42
N LEU A 891 7.43 -6.12 22.09
CA LEU A 891 7.70 -7.30 22.88
C LEU A 891 8.59 -6.86 24.06
N PRO A 892 8.30 -7.30 25.30
CA PRO A 892 8.98 -6.82 26.49
C PRO A 892 10.48 -7.15 26.53
N THR A 893 10.94 -8.11 25.72
CA THR A 893 12.37 -8.48 25.63
C THR A 893 12.90 -8.61 24.20
N LEU A 894 14.20 -8.38 24.03
CA LEU A 894 14.93 -8.68 22.78
C LEU A 894 14.88 -10.18 22.42
N LYS A 895 14.76 -11.07 23.43
CA LYS A 895 14.64 -12.51 23.20
C LYS A 895 13.33 -12.83 22.47
N GLU A 896 12.22 -12.24 22.89
CA GLU A 896 10.93 -12.38 22.22
C GLU A 896 10.91 -11.70 20.85
N ALA A 897 11.49 -10.50 20.72
CA ALA A 897 11.70 -9.84 19.43
C ALA A 897 12.36 -10.76 18.40
N ARG A 898 13.45 -11.45 18.79
CA ARG A 898 14.14 -12.43 17.95
C ARG A 898 13.30 -13.67 17.65
N LYS A 899 12.59 -14.21 18.64
CA LYS A 899 11.65 -15.34 18.46
C LYS A 899 10.51 -14.97 17.49
N SER A 900 10.03 -13.74 17.55
CA SER A 900 9.01 -13.18 16.65
C SER A 900 9.54 -12.99 15.22
N LEU A 901 10.82 -12.62 15.05
CA LEU A 901 11.48 -12.53 13.74
C LEU A 901 11.70 -13.91 13.10
N LEU A 902 12.02 -14.93 13.90
CA LEU A 902 12.12 -16.31 13.43
C LEU A 902 10.77 -16.84 12.92
N PHE A 903 9.70 -16.65 13.71
CA PHE A 903 8.35 -17.01 13.28
C PHE A 903 7.87 -16.18 12.08
N CYS A 904 8.28 -14.91 11.96
CA CYS A 904 8.08 -14.09 10.77
C CYS A 904 8.69 -14.77 9.53
N SER A 905 9.98 -15.12 9.59
CA SER A 905 10.70 -15.78 8.49
C SER A 905 10.05 -17.12 8.08
N LEU A 906 9.58 -17.91 9.05
CA LEU A 906 8.91 -19.19 8.79
C LEU A 906 7.55 -19.01 8.12
N GLY A 907 6.68 -18.13 8.64
CA GLY A 907 5.38 -17.88 8.00
C GLY A 907 5.54 -17.23 6.62
N LEU A 908 6.55 -16.39 6.44
CA LEU A 908 6.96 -15.84 5.15
C LEU A 908 7.26 -16.91 4.10
N ALA A 909 8.05 -17.91 4.47
CA ALA A 909 8.32 -19.08 3.65
C ALA A 909 7.04 -19.88 3.34
N ILE A 910 6.22 -20.17 4.35
CA ILE A 910 4.98 -20.97 4.22
C ILE A 910 4.03 -20.35 3.20
N VAL A 911 3.72 -19.07 3.32
CA VAL A 911 2.69 -18.46 2.46
C VAL A 911 3.22 -18.16 1.05
N LYS A 912 4.52 -17.90 0.89
CA LYS A 912 5.17 -17.91 -0.43
C LYS A 912 5.08 -19.29 -1.10
N CYS A 913 5.31 -20.37 -0.36
CA CYS A 913 5.18 -21.75 -0.86
C CYS A 913 3.74 -22.05 -1.31
N ILE A 914 2.75 -21.74 -0.45
CA ILE A 914 1.31 -21.84 -0.77
C ILE A 914 0.99 -21.13 -2.09
N SER A 915 1.48 -19.90 -2.27
CA SER A 915 1.27 -19.14 -3.51
C SER A 915 1.90 -19.82 -4.72
N CYS A 916 3.11 -20.35 -4.61
CA CYS A 916 3.76 -21.08 -5.71
C CYS A 916 2.97 -22.35 -6.08
N VAL A 917 2.49 -23.11 -5.09
CA VAL A 917 1.69 -24.33 -5.31
C VAL A 917 0.37 -24.00 -6.00
N THR A 918 -0.29 -22.92 -5.58
CA THR A 918 -1.46 -22.37 -6.29
C THR A 918 -1.11 -22.18 -7.76
N GLY A 919 0.03 -21.59 -8.14
CA GLY A 919 0.45 -21.44 -9.55
C GLY A 919 0.67 -22.71 -10.37
N ILE A 920 1.15 -23.79 -9.74
CA ILE A 920 1.35 -25.08 -10.41
C ILE A 920 -0.03 -25.73 -10.72
N LEU A 921 -0.88 -25.80 -9.69
CA LEU A 921 -2.26 -26.29 -9.78
C LEU A 921 -3.10 -25.58 -10.86
N ILE A 922 -2.76 -24.33 -11.05
CA ILE A 922 -3.34 -23.38 -11.95
C ILE A 922 -3.01 -23.70 -13.41
N TYR A 923 -1.72 -23.84 -13.75
CA TYR A 923 -1.32 -24.29 -15.09
C TYR A 923 -1.83 -25.71 -15.39
N SER A 924 -1.84 -26.58 -14.38
CA SER A 924 -2.23 -27.98 -14.52
C SER A 924 -3.61 -28.19 -15.14
N ALA A 925 -4.58 -27.32 -14.89
CA ALA A 925 -5.93 -27.60 -15.36
C ALA A 925 -6.16 -27.17 -16.84
N TYR A 926 -5.12 -26.65 -17.53
CA TYR A 926 -5.25 -25.74 -18.69
C TYR A 926 -4.18 -25.68 -19.77
N HIS A 927 -3.11 -26.46 -19.62
CA HIS A 927 -2.18 -26.78 -20.71
C HIS A 927 -2.80 -26.84 -22.13
N ASP A 928 -4.02 -27.38 -22.28
CA ASP A 928 -4.69 -27.63 -23.57
C ASP A 928 -5.51 -26.46 -24.16
N CYS A 929 -5.95 -25.49 -23.35
CA CYS A 929 -6.83 -24.42 -23.84
C CYS A 929 -6.45 -23.12 -23.12
N ASP A 930 -5.56 -22.37 -23.77
CA ASP A 930 -4.82 -21.28 -23.17
C ASP A 930 -5.62 -20.00 -23.14
N PRO A 931 -6.11 -19.76 -21.97
CA PRO A 931 -6.28 -17.61 -21.46
C PRO A 931 -5.19 -16.64 -21.75
N ILE A 932 -4.21 -16.87 -22.57
CA ILE A 932 -3.45 -15.71 -23.00
C ILE A 932 -3.94 -15.30 -24.39
N GLU A 933 -4.64 -16.21 -25.07
CA GLU A 933 -4.76 -16.16 -26.52
C GLU A 933 -6.17 -16.45 -27.08
N SER A 934 -6.98 -17.39 -26.55
CA SER A 934 -8.31 -17.72 -27.10
C SER A 934 -9.46 -16.69 -26.84
N LYS A 935 -9.10 -15.40 -26.76
CA LYS A 935 -9.91 -14.16 -26.59
C LYS A 935 -10.95 -14.05 -25.50
N ALA A 936 -11.30 -15.13 -24.83
CA ALA A 936 -12.22 -15.05 -23.74
C ALA A 936 -11.62 -14.37 -22.48
N ILE A 937 -10.55 -13.53 -22.58
CA ILE A 937 -10.12 -12.48 -21.61
C ILE A 937 -8.85 -11.64 -22.16
N ASN A 938 -8.11 -10.74 -21.41
CA ASN A 938 -7.11 -9.65 -21.73
C ASN A 938 -5.69 -9.72 -20.98
N ARG A 939 -5.34 -8.95 -19.89
CA ARG A 939 -4.04 -8.81 -19.07
C ARG A 939 -3.93 -9.85 -17.94
N PRO A 940 -2.73 -10.27 -17.50
CA PRO A 940 -2.46 -11.02 -16.26
C PRO A 940 -3.46 -11.37 -15.12
N ASP A 941 -3.44 -10.71 -13.98
CA ASP A 941 -3.86 -11.32 -12.69
C ASP A 941 -5.32 -11.75 -12.39
N GLN A 942 -6.14 -12.13 -13.37
CA GLN A 942 -7.33 -12.90 -13.06
C GLN A 942 -6.90 -14.35 -12.81
N LEU A 943 -5.63 -14.74 -13.12
CA LEU A 943 -4.95 -15.95 -12.59
C LEU A 943 -4.94 -15.87 -11.03
N ALA A 944 -4.67 -16.96 -10.32
CA ALA A 944 -5.15 -17.25 -8.95
C ALA A 944 -6.66 -17.20 -8.76
N THR A 945 -7.27 -16.07 -9.08
CA THR A 945 -8.63 -15.77 -8.68
C THR A 945 -9.63 -16.62 -9.38
N TYR A 946 -9.61 -16.53 -10.71
CA TYR A 946 -10.35 -17.33 -11.65
C TYR A 946 -10.14 -18.84 -11.26
N TYR A 947 -9.09 -19.27 -10.49
CA TYR A 947 -8.75 -20.71 -10.27
C TYR A 947 -9.71 -21.39 -9.37
N VAL A 948 -9.86 -20.73 -8.24
CA VAL A 948 -10.79 -21.13 -7.22
C VAL A 948 -12.16 -20.98 -7.82
N LEU A 949 -12.34 -19.86 -8.53
CA LEU A 949 -13.36 -19.62 -9.53
C LEU A 949 -13.52 -20.70 -10.60
N LYS A 950 -12.77 -21.81 -10.67
CA LYS A 950 -13.28 -23.13 -11.09
C LYS A 950 -13.53 -24.02 -9.89
N ILE A 951 -12.49 -24.42 -9.22
CA ILE A 951 -12.51 -25.69 -8.50
C ILE A 951 -13.57 -25.77 -7.37
N ALA A 952 -14.00 -24.66 -6.75
CA ALA A 952 -14.57 -24.68 -5.40
C ALA A 952 -15.97 -24.05 -5.14
N GLY A 953 -16.77 -23.72 -6.15
CA GLY A 953 -17.90 -22.78 -6.01
C GLY A 953 -19.27 -23.26 -6.46
N HIS A 954 -19.36 -24.45 -7.06
CA HIS A 954 -20.61 -25.22 -6.93
C HIS A 954 -20.93 -25.47 -5.44
N ILE A 955 -19.93 -25.25 -4.58
CA ILE A 955 -19.99 -25.17 -3.13
C ILE A 955 -20.07 -23.69 -2.71
N PRO A 956 -21.22 -23.18 -2.24
CA PRO A 956 -21.35 -21.80 -1.79
C PRO A 956 -20.62 -21.57 -0.44
N GLY A 957 -20.00 -20.41 -0.28
CA GLY A 957 -19.21 -19.99 0.89
C GLY A 957 -17.70 -20.09 0.71
N LEU A 958 -17.25 -21.04 -0.10
CA LEU A 958 -15.85 -21.34 -0.39
C LEU A 958 -15.12 -20.29 -1.24
N PRO A 959 -15.74 -19.79 -2.33
CA PRO A 959 -15.36 -18.53 -2.90
C PRO A 959 -15.08 -17.47 -1.84
N GLY A 960 -16.10 -17.01 -1.11
CA GLY A 960 -16.08 -16.01 -0.05
C GLY A 960 -15.08 -16.26 1.07
N LEU A 961 -14.53 -17.48 1.19
CA LEU A 961 -13.45 -17.81 2.10
C LEU A 961 -12.07 -17.58 1.48
N PHE A 962 -11.76 -18.09 0.29
CA PHE A 962 -10.57 -17.66 -0.49
C PHE A 962 -10.51 -16.13 -0.55
N VAL A 963 -11.73 -15.63 -0.76
CA VAL A 963 -12.18 -14.29 -0.93
C VAL A 963 -12.59 -13.64 0.41
N ALA A 964 -12.19 -14.23 1.52
CA ALA A 964 -11.97 -13.55 2.80
C ALA A 964 -10.46 -13.54 3.11
N GLY A 965 -9.65 -14.27 2.34
CA GLY A 965 -8.25 -14.55 2.64
C GLY A 965 -7.20 -13.76 1.87
N ILE A 966 -7.46 -13.26 0.66
CA ILE A 966 -6.47 -12.53 -0.15
C ILE A 966 -6.49 -10.98 -0.06
N PHE A 967 -7.63 -10.31 0.08
CA PHE A 967 -8.26 -10.14 1.38
C PHE A 967 -7.30 -10.27 2.56
N SER A 968 -7.57 -11.16 3.55
CA SER A 968 -6.87 -11.24 4.85
C SER A 968 -5.34 -11.29 4.83
N ALA A 969 -4.78 -11.56 3.66
CA ALA A 969 -3.43 -11.28 3.26
C ALA A 969 -3.19 -9.79 3.20
N ALA A 970 -3.59 -9.12 2.12
CA ALA A 970 -3.40 -7.71 1.86
C ALA A 970 -4.04 -6.73 2.86
N LEU A 971 -4.57 -7.34 3.88
CA LEU A 971 -5.04 -6.83 5.12
C LEU A 971 -4.06 -6.75 6.24
N SER A 972 -3.39 -7.84 6.48
CA SER A 972 -2.57 -8.02 7.66
C SER A 972 -1.27 -7.23 7.55
N SER A 973 -1.23 -6.30 6.59
CA SER A 973 -0.23 -5.29 6.60
C SER A 973 -0.57 -3.88 6.15
N MET A 974 -1.36 -3.44 5.12
CA MET A 974 -1.62 -1.97 4.86
C MET A 974 -2.21 -1.28 6.10
N SER A 975 -2.56 -2.14 6.99
CA SER A 975 -2.80 -2.01 8.34
C SER A 975 -1.58 -1.46 9.06
N SER A 976 -0.61 -2.30 9.35
CA SER A 976 0.49 -2.06 10.26
C SER A 976 1.44 -0.93 9.83
N MET A 977 1.17 -0.57 8.59
CA MET A 977 1.48 0.38 7.56
C MET A 977 0.99 1.82 7.76
N LEU A 978 -0.05 2.15 8.54
CA LEU A 978 -0.71 3.47 8.45
C LEU A 978 -0.43 4.50 9.63
N ASN A 979 -0.17 4.04 10.84
CA ASN A 979 0.62 4.43 12.04
C ASN A 979 1.98 3.79 11.81
N SER A 980 2.12 3.23 10.63
CA SER A 980 2.83 3.91 9.59
C SER A 980 3.37 5.29 10.14
N LEU A 981 2.37 6.09 10.51
CA LEU A 981 2.25 7.35 11.19
C LEU A 981 1.84 7.44 12.73
N GLY A 982 2.48 6.75 13.69
CA GLY A 982 2.45 6.99 15.20
C GLY A 982 3.56 6.97 16.41
N ALA A 983 4.92 6.77 16.74
CA ALA A 983 6.45 6.56 16.51
C ALA A 983 7.69 7.29 15.74
N THR A 984 7.69 7.81 14.49
CA THR A 984 8.25 9.03 13.69
C THR A 984 7.32 10.28 13.13
N LEU A 985 6.05 10.53 13.51
CA LEU A 985 5.20 11.66 14.09
C LEU A 985 4.89 11.85 15.73
N PHE A 986 5.61 12.17 16.95
CA PHE A 986 6.49 13.18 17.78
C PHE A 986 8.01 13.75 17.83
N GLU A 987 9.05 13.32 17.12
CA GLU A 987 10.39 13.86 16.99
C GLU A 987 10.93 14.33 15.56
N ASP A 988 10.27 14.46 14.38
CA ASP A 988 10.66 15.13 13.05
C ASP A 988 9.96 16.49 12.56
N PHE A 989 8.71 16.51 12.02
CA PHE A 989 7.66 17.56 11.97
C PHE A 989 7.53 18.58 13.13
N VAL A 990 6.59 18.38 14.10
CA VAL A 990 5.63 19.35 14.67
C VAL A 990 5.72 19.67 16.23
N ARG A 991 6.60 19.06 17.05
CA ARG A 991 6.85 19.23 18.54
C ARG A 991 8.06 20.08 18.79
N PRO A 992 9.12 19.86 18.02
CA PRO A 992 9.92 20.95 17.50
C PRO A 992 9.16 22.23 17.33
N CYS A 993 8.01 22.11 16.69
CA CYS A 993 7.22 23.22 16.25
C CYS A 993 6.37 23.75 17.40
N ILE A 994 5.81 22.90 18.30
CA ILE A 994 5.52 23.45 19.63
C ILE A 994 6.79 23.68 20.46
N LYS A 995 7.24 24.92 20.44
CA LYS A 995 8.19 25.51 21.39
C LYS A 995 7.67 25.60 22.86
N LYS A 996 6.66 24.81 23.26
CA LYS A 996 6.01 24.79 24.59
C LYS A 996 5.57 23.38 24.99
N SER A 997 5.72 23.03 26.27
CA SER A 997 5.16 21.81 26.86
C SER A 997 3.64 21.75 26.71
N VAL A 998 3.10 20.59 26.35
CA VAL A 998 1.67 20.38 26.16
C VAL A 998 1.32 18.98 26.70
N THR A 999 0.15 18.87 27.35
CA THR A 999 -0.26 17.73 28.20
C THR A 999 -0.36 16.41 27.45
N ASP A 1000 -0.14 15.24 28.10
CA ASP A 1000 -0.47 13.86 27.62
C ASP A 1000 -1.88 13.75 27.00
N GLU A 1001 -2.83 14.45 27.60
CA GLU A 1001 -4.21 14.55 27.11
C GLU A 1001 -4.34 15.53 25.92
N THR A 1002 -3.46 16.51 25.69
CA THR A 1002 -3.28 16.97 24.30
C THR A 1002 -2.36 16.03 23.50
N ILE A 1003 -1.47 15.28 24.13
CA ILE A 1003 -0.24 14.81 23.47
C ILE A 1003 -0.59 13.67 22.55
N ASN A 1004 -1.42 12.78 23.06
CA ASN A 1004 -2.03 11.77 22.26
C ASN A 1004 -3.18 12.31 21.40
N LYS A 1005 -3.43 13.66 21.43
CA LYS A 1005 -4.52 14.57 20.97
C LYS A 1005 -4.03 15.78 20.09
N MET A 1006 -3.03 15.61 19.23
CA MET A 1006 -2.87 16.19 17.89
C MET A 1006 -2.13 15.23 16.92
N ILE A 1007 -2.54 13.95 16.79
CA ILE A 1007 -1.89 12.92 15.93
C ILE A 1007 -2.73 11.83 15.26
N LYS A 1008 -4.00 11.88 14.96
CA LYS A 1008 -5.19 12.67 15.35
C LYS A 1008 -5.35 13.32 14.06
N CYS A 1009 -5.16 14.59 14.01
CA CYS A 1009 -3.98 15.19 13.48
C CYS A 1009 -2.74 14.38 13.08
N VAL A 1010 -2.86 13.14 12.62
CA VAL A 1010 -2.03 12.46 11.62
C VAL A 1010 -2.85 11.56 10.66
N VAL A 1011 -4.11 11.12 10.89
CA VAL A 1011 -4.69 9.90 10.22
C VAL A 1011 -5.71 10.00 9.01
N VAL A 1012 -6.68 10.88 8.64
CA VAL A 1012 -7.60 11.97 9.08
C VAL A 1012 -7.62 13.60 8.92
N ALA A 1013 -6.97 14.75 8.43
CA ALA A 1013 -5.76 15.59 7.83
C ALA A 1013 -4.29 15.19 7.00
N ILE A 1014 -3.01 14.87 7.39
CA ILE A 1014 -1.91 14.06 6.68
C ILE A 1014 -2.22 12.84 5.81
N GLY A 1015 -2.30 11.68 6.45
CA GLY A 1015 -2.82 10.38 6.05
C GLY A 1015 -3.90 10.19 4.95
N SER A 1016 -5.17 9.85 5.23
CA SER A 1016 -6.36 9.65 4.32
C SER A 1016 -6.52 10.28 2.90
N VAL A 1017 -5.60 11.04 2.28
CA VAL A 1017 -5.61 11.61 0.91
C VAL A 1017 -5.73 10.56 -0.23
N CYS A 1018 -6.03 9.32 0.15
CA CYS A 1018 -5.95 7.99 -0.46
C CYS A 1018 -6.65 7.65 -1.75
N LEU A 1019 -7.97 7.49 -1.76
CA LEU A 1019 -8.92 8.57 -1.91
C LEU A 1019 -8.57 9.11 -3.26
N LEU A 1020 -7.62 10.00 -3.23
CA LEU A 1020 -7.28 10.80 -4.35
C LEU A 1020 -5.96 10.31 -4.99
N LEU A 1021 -5.25 9.28 -4.46
CA LEU A 1021 -4.20 8.55 -5.23
C LEU A 1021 -4.59 7.16 -5.82
N VAL A 1022 -5.69 6.46 -5.43
CA VAL A 1022 -6.15 5.17 -6.08
C VAL A 1022 -6.71 5.42 -7.43
N PHE A 1023 -7.48 6.48 -7.39
CA PHE A 1023 -7.52 7.53 -8.34
C PHE A 1023 -6.13 7.99 -8.81
N ILE A 1024 -5.08 7.20 -8.99
CA ILE A 1024 -4.03 7.55 -9.97
C ILE A 1024 -3.31 6.39 -10.59
N VAL A 1025 -3.91 5.22 -10.64
CA VAL A 1025 -3.20 4.12 -11.29
C VAL A 1025 -4.02 3.54 -12.42
N ASP A 1026 -5.32 3.66 -12.41
CA ASP A 1026 -6.26 2.75 -13.07
C ASP A 1026 -6.39 2.68 -14.61
N LYS A 1027 -5.31 2.88 -15.39
CA LYS A 1027 -5.32 2.92 -16.87
C LYS A 1027 -4.08 2.34 -17.48
N PHE A 1028 -3.82 1.09 -17.10
CA PHE A 1028 -2.53 0.46 -17.22
C PHE A 1028 -2.55 -1.07 -17.53
N GLY A 1029 -1.52 -1.82 -17.13
CA GLY A 1029 -1.05 -3.06 -17.72
C GLY A 1029 -0.37 -3.93 -16.66
N SER A 1030 0.85 -4.37 -16.95
CA SER A 1030 1.78 -5.31 -16.29
C SER A 1030 2.39 -4.90 -14.92
N VAL A 1031 2.69 -5.72 -13.87
CA VAL A 1031 2.94 -5.22 -12.46
C VAL A 1031 3.91 -5.88 -11.32
N LEU A 1032 4.22 -7.17 -10.99
CA LEU A 1032 5.10 -7.69 -9.84
C LEU A 1032 6.57 -7.75 -10.21
N GLN A 1033 7.05 -6.66 -10.76
CA GLN A 1033 8.48 -6.33 -10.75
C GLN A 1033 8.65 -4.84 -10.97
N LEU A 1034 7.59 -4.23 -11.50
CA LEU A 1034 6.94 -3.08 -10.91
C LEU A 1034 6.93 -3.36 -9.39
N ALA A 1035 6.50 -4.52 -8.93
CA ALA A 1035 6.69 -5.00 -7.59
C ALA A 1035 8.11 -5.58 -7.20
N THR A 1036 9.18 -5.16 -7.89
CA THR A 1036 10.59 -5.58 -7.66
C THR A 1036 11.80 -4.65 -8.08
N SER A 1037 11.68 -3.34 -8.43
CA SER A 1037 12.81 -2.37 -8.66
C SER A 1037 12.97 -1.01 -7.88
N MET A 1038 12.10 0.02 -7.95
CA MET A 1038 12.23 1.29 -7.19
C MET A 1038 11.91 1.35 -5.68
N VAL A 1039 11.39 0.30 -5.04
CA VAL A 1039 11.61 0.12 -3.59
C VAL A 1039 13.11 0.03 -3.56
N GLY A 1040 13.75 -0.83 -4.35
CA GLY A 1040 15.19 -0.81 -4.56
C GLY A 1040 15.84 0.54 -4.93
N VAL A 1041 15.22 1.45 -5.70
CA VAL A 1041 15.75 2.84 -5.87
C VAL A 1041 15.88 3.54 -4.52
N THR A 1042 14.89 3.40 -3.65
CA THR A 1042 14.66 4.24 -2.47
C THR A 1042 15.01 3.54 -1.16
N ALA A 1043 14.66 2.25 -1.03
CA ALA A 1043 15.17 1.19 -0.17
C ALA A 1043 16.66 0.90 -0.38
N GLY A 1044 17.19 0.91 -1.61
CA GLY A 1044 18.62 0.72 -1.82
C GLY A 1044 19.41 1.86 -1.19
N ALA A 1045 18.96 3.10 -1.45
CA ALA A 1045 19.48 4.29 -0.78
C ALA A 1045 19.20 4.30 0.73
N THR A 1046 18.02 3.85 1.17
CA THR A 1046 17.61 3.78 2.60
C THR A 1046 18.41 2.72 3.36
N LEU A 1047 18.35 1.45 2.97
CA LEU A 1047 19.13 0.35 3.53
C LEU A 1047 20.63 0.63 3.41
N GLY A 1048 21.06 1.30 2.33
CA GLY A 1048 22.39 1.88 2.19
C GLY A 1048 22.75 2.80 3.35
N LEU A 1049 21.93 3.84 3.62
CA LEU A 1049 22.13 4.77 4.74
C LEU A 1049 22.29 4.05 6.09
N PHE A 1050 21.44 3.05 6.38
CA PHE A 1050 21.60 2.22 7.59
C PHE A 1050 22.90 1.46 7.60
N THR A 1051 23.26 0.83 6.50
CA THR A 1051 24.43 -0.04 6.42
C THR A 1051 25.71 0.80 6.54
N PHE A 1052 25.74 1.99 5.92
CA PHE A 1052 26.77 2.99 6.09
C PHE A 1052 26.89 3.46 7.55
N GLY A 1053 25.76 3.63 8.24
CA GLY A 1053 25.73 3.87 9.68
C GLY A 1053 26.29 2.69 10.49
N MET A 1054 25.67 1.53 10.34
CA MET A 1054 25.88 0.36 11.20
C MET A 1054 27.27 -0.24 11.07
N PHE A 1055 27.90 -0.09 9.91
CA PHE A 1055 29.14 -0.77 9.57
C PHE A 1055 30.34 0.14 9.29
N TYR A 1056 30.17 1.42 8.95
CA TYR A 1056 31.30 2.31 8.58
C TYR A 1056 31.46 3.52 9.51
N PRO A 1057 32.18 3.39 10.66
CA PRO A 1057 32.34 4.46 11.67
C PRO A 1057 32.92 5.78 11.18
N ARG A 1058 33.62 5.80 10.05
CA ARG A 1058 34.21 7.02 9.46
C ARG A 1058 33.26 7.77 8.54
N GLY A 1059 32.08 7.21 8.24
CA GLY A 1059 31.04 7.87 7.47
C GLY A 1059 30.65 9.20 8.13
N ASN A 1060 30.78 10.28 7.39
CA ASN A 1060 30.24 11.56 7.80
C ASN A 1060 28.94 11.82 7.05
N THR A 1061 28.25 12.82 7.56
CA THR A 1061 27.20 13.57 6.93
C THR A 1061 27.29 13.72 5.40
N THR A 1062 28.42 14.23 4.89
CA THR A 1062 28.51 14.69 3.51
C THR A 1062 28.62 13.51 2.54
N GLY A 1063 29.28 12.43 2.95
CA GLY A 1063 29.25 11.18 2.19
C GLY A 1063 27.95 10.42 2.32
N ALA A 1064 27.38 10.30 3.53
CA ALA A 1064 26.07 9.66 3.70
C ALA A 1064 24.99 10.34 2.83
N LEU A 1065 25.10 11.66 2.65
CA LEU A 1065 24.34 12.43 1.69
C LEU A 1065 24.68 12.03 0.25
N ALA A 1066 25.93 12.24 -0.19
CA ALA A 1066 26.30 12.07 -1.60
C ALA A 1066 25.97 10.66 -2.11
N GLY A 1067 26.21 9.64 -1.28
CA GLY A 1067 25.83 8.26 -1.56
C GLY A 1067 24.32 8.07 -1.70
N SER A 1068 23.51 8.66 -0.82
CA SER A 1068 22.06 8.56 -0.96
C SER A 1068 21.57 9.25 -2.23
N ILE A 1069 21.98 10.49 -2.54
CA ILE A 1069 21.64 11.17 -3.82
C ILE A 1069 22.01 10.28 -5.02
N ALA A 1070 23.26 9.81 -5.08
CA ALA A 1070 23.78 9.05 -6.20
C ALA A 1070 23.02 7.73 -6.41
N SER A 1071 22.69 7.02 -5.33
CA SER A 1071 21.85 5.81 -5.40
C SER A 1071 20.49 6.09 -6.04
N LEU A 1072 19.91 7.26 -5.83
CA LEU A 1072 18.55 7.56 -6.28
C LEU A 1072 18.51 8.09 -7.70
N LEU A 1073 19.50 8.90 -8.07
CA LEU A 1073 19.64 9.36 -9.43
C LEU A 1073 20.04 8.21 -10.34
N ILE A 1074 21.04 7.42 -9.95
CA ILE A 1074 21.54 6.34 -10.81
C ILE A 1074 20.55 5.18 -10.83
N VAL A 1075 20.08 4.67 -9.68
CA VAL A 1075 19.07 3.61 -9.72
C VAL A 1075 17.73 4.16 -10.19
N GLY A 1076 17.37 5.42 -9.92
CA GLY A 1076 16.14 6.02 -10.44
C GLY A 1076 16.16 6.24 -11.96
N TRP A 1077 17.32 6.53 -12.53
CA TRP A 1077 17.52 6.58 -13.99
C TRP A 1077 17.64 5.18 -14.59
N ILE A 1078 18.36 4.25 -13.98
CA ILE A 1078 18.38 2.83 -14.42
C ILE A 1078 16.98 2.24 -14.32
N ALA A 1079 16.20 2.64 -13.31
CA ALA A 1079 14.78 2.35 -13.23
C ALA A 1079 14.05 3.08 -14.35
N ILE A 1080 13.73 4.37 -14.29
CA ILE A 1080 12.98 5.10 -15.34
C ILE A 1080 13.43 4.76 -16.78
N GLY A 1081 14.74 4.57 -16.98
CA GLY A 1081 15.46 4.14 -18.18
C GLY A 1081 15.25 2.70 -18.64
N ALA A 1082 15.52 1.67 -17.81
CA ALA A 1082 15.06 0.28 -18.06
C ALA A 1082 13.63 0.23 -18.49
N GLN A 1083 12.93 1.18 -17.95
CA GLN A 1083 11.54 1.26 -18.01
C GLN A 1083 11.11 2.09 -19.23
N THR A 1084 11.95 2.95 -19.80
CA THR A 1084 11.61 3.57 -21.08
C THR A 1084 11.32 2.52 -22.17
N SER A 1085 12.02 1.40 -22.18
CA SER A 1085 12.10 0.54 -23.38
C SER A 1085 10.90 -0.34 -23.76
N ILE A 1086 9.68 -0.28 -23.18
CA ILE A 1086 8.65 -1.33 -23.43
C ILE A 1086 7.22 -0.93 -23.86
N ALA A 1087 6.60 0.24 -23.61
CA ALA A 1087 5.48 0.63 -24.53
C ALA A 1087 6.00 1.16 -25.84
N SER A 1088 7.22 1.70 -25.85
CA SER A 1088 7.96 1.86 -27.08
C SER A 1088 8.18 0.51 -27.79
N GLY A 1089 7.95 -0.62 -27.10
CA GLY A 1089 8.02 -1.97 -27.66
C GLY A 1089 9.44 -2.51 -27.85
N GLN A 1090 10.47 -1.69 -27.57
CA GLN A 1090 11.88 -1.94 -27.88
C GLN A 1090 12.49 -3.13 -27.12
N PHE A 1091 11.93 -3.54 -25.98
CA PHE A 1091 12.38 -4.71 -25.21
C PHE A 1091 11.18 -5.61 -24.86
N LYS A 1092 10.80 -6.54 -25.75
CA LYS A 1092 9.76 -7.54 -25.45
C LYS A 1092 10.35 -8.72 -24.67
N GLN A 1093 9.59 -9.28 -23.74
CA GLN A 1093 10.00 -10.46 -22.98
C GLN A 1093 9.38 -11.75 -23.51
N PRO A 1094 10.16 -12.84 -23.54
CA PRO A 1094 9.63 -14.15 -23.86
C PRO A 1094 8.79 -14.70 -22.70
N TYR A 1095 7.63 -15.24 -23.03
CA TYR A 1095 6.79 -16.06 -22.15
C TYR A 1095 7.02 -17.53 -22.47
N LEU A 1096 6.73 -18.43 -21.52
CA LEU A 1096 6.64 -19.86 -21.83
C LEU A 1096 5.41 -20.12 -22.71
N PRO A 1097 5.53 -20.93 -23.79
CA PRO A 1097 4.47 -21.12 -24.76
C PRO A 1097 3.24 -21.81 -24.17
N THR A 1098 2.09 -21.59 -24.78
CA THR A 1098 0.78 -22.11 -24.36
C THR A 1098 0.00 -22.63 -25.58
N SER A 1099 -1.15 -23.29 -25.40
CA SER A 1099 -1.92 -23.92 -26.51
C SER A 1099 -3.42 -23.69 -26.37
N VAL A 1100 -4.11 -23.37 -27.47
CA VAL A 1100 -5.56 -23.09 -27.52
C VAL A 1100 -6.40 -24.21 -28.17
N GLU A 1101 -5.83 -25.40 -28.35
CA GLU A 1101 -6.43 -26.49 -29.14
C GLU A 1101 -7.71 -27.10 -28.51
N GLY A 1102 -7.86 -27.05 -27.19
CA GLY A 1102 -9.01 -27.58 -26.45
C GLY A 1102 -10.25 -26.67 -26.39
N CYS A 1103 -10.21 -25.50 -27.05
CA CYS A 1103 -11.18 -24.43 -26.85
C CYS A 1103 -12.45 -24.57 -27.72
N LYS A 1104 -13.63 -24.22 -27.17
CA LYS A 1104 -14.95 -24.44 -27.82
C LYS A 1104 -15.54 -23.19 -28.51
N SER A 1105 -14.91 -22.77 -29.62
CA SER A 1105 -15.38 -21.73 -30.55
C SER A 1105 -15.03 -22.04 -32.01
N ASN A 1106 -15.83 -21.55 -32.98
CA ASN A 1106 -15.57 -21.71 -34.42
C ASN A 1106 -14.55 -20.67 -34.93
N VAL A 1107 -13.29 -20.79 -34.52
CA VAL A 1107 -12.21 -19.92 -35.01
C VAL A 1107 -11.76 -20.38 -36.40
N THR A 1108 -12.09 -19.62 -37.45
CA THR A 1108 -11.48 -19.80 -38.78
C THR A 1108 -10.01 -19.37 -38.74
N LEU A 1109 -9.12 -20.35 -38.55
CA LEU A 1109 -7.67 -20.15 -38.65
C LEU A 1109 -7.28 -19.77 -40.08
N GLN A 1110 -6.80 -18.53 -40.27
CA GLN A 1110 -5.81 -18.29 -41.32
C GLN A 1110 -4.56 -19.08 -40.91
N GLN A 1111 -4.27 -20.18 -41.60
CA GLN A 1111 -3.12 -21.02 -41.29
C GLN A 1111 -1.80 -20.30 -41.68
N PRO A 1112 -0.91 -19.96 -40.72
CA PRO A 1112 0.51 -19.93 -41.05
C PRO A 1112 0.91 -21.38 -41.39
N THR A 1113 1.35 -21.62 -42.62
CA THR A 1113 1.62 -22.99 -43.09
C THR A 1113 2.81 -23.59 -42.37
N MET A 1114 2.58 -24.41 -41.35
CA MET A 1114 3.65 -25.12 -40.63
C MET A 1114 4.28 -26.20 -41.53
N VAL A 1115 5.28 -25.80 -42.32
CA VAL A 1115 6.25 -26.73 -42.90
C VAL A 1115 7.13 -27.23 -41.76
N ILE A 1116 6.81 -28.41 -41.24
CA ILE A 1116 7.65 -29.10 -40.25
C ILE A 1116 8.97 -29.48 -40.93
N GLN A 1117 10.05 -28.81 -40.57
CA GLN A 1117 11.39 -29.31 -40.88
C GLN A 1117 12.31 -29.25 -39.66
N LYS A 1118 13.19 -30.24 -39.61
CA LYS A 1118 14.02 -30.63 -38.47
C LYS A 1118 15.47 -30.21 -38.75
N TYR A 1119 16.22 -29.86 -37.71
CA TYR A 1119 17.59 -29.32 -37.77
C TYR A 1119 17.70 -27.88 -38.32
N GLY A 1120 18.78 -27.20 -37.93
CA GLY A 1120 19.16 -25.88 -38.46
C GLY A 1120 18.95 -24.73 -37.49
N TYR A 1121 19.88 -23.76 -37.52
CA TYR A 1121 19.83 -22.50 -36.77
C TYR A 1121 19.41 -21.36 -37.71
N THR A 1122 19.36 -20.13 -37.17
CA THR A 1122 19.26 -18.86 -37.95
C THR A 1122 18.08 -18.77 -38.91
N LEU A 1123 16.90 -18.44 -38.37
CA LEU A 1123 15.93 -17.64 -39.12
C LEU A 1123 16.40 -16.18 -39.09
N MET A 1124 16.90 -15.68 -40.22
CA MET A 1124 17.12 -14.24 -40.39
C MET A 1124 15.76 -13.58 -40.63
N MET A 1125 15.26 -12.85 -39.63
CA MET A 1125 14.29 -11.77 -39.88
C MET A 1125 15.09 -10.53 -40.27
N ASN A 1126 14.55 -9.70 -41.18
CA ASN A 1126 15.27 -8.54 -41.69
C ASN A 1126 15.70 -7.59 -40.56
N GLU A 1127 16.98 -7.21 -40.58
CA GLU A 1127 17.53 -6.15 -39.74
C GLU A 1127 17.13 -4.77 -40.30
N GLU A 1128 15.87 -4.37 -40.08
CA GLU A 1128 15.38 -3.02 -40.37
C GLU A 1128 15.16 -2.26 -39.04
N ASP A 1129 16.27 -1.72 -38.52
CA ASP A 1129 16.37 -0.56 -37.61
C ASP A 1129 15.48 -0.50 -36.35
N LEU A 1130 15.37 -1.63 -35.63
CA LEU A 1130 14.93 -1.62 -34.21
C LEU A 1130 16.11 -1.26 -33.28
N GLU A 1131 16.23 0.03 -32.90
CA GLU A 1131 17.24 0.50 -31.95
C GLU A 1131 17.27 -0.32 -30.65
N GLU A 1132 18.43 -0.92 -30.33
CA GLU A 1132 18.58 -1.74 -29.13
C GLU A 1132 18.41 -0.92 -27.82
N PRO A 1133 17.69 -1.46 -26.82
CA PRO A 1133 17.52 -0.83 -25.53
C PRO A 1133 18.84 -0.84 -24.72
N PHE A 1134 19.42 0.35 -24.52
CA PHE A 1134 20.67 0.62 -23.81
C PHE A 1134 20.94 -0.33 -22.62
N ILE A 1135 22.10 -0.98 -22.55
CA ILE A 1135 22.31 -2.19 -21.72
C ILE A 1135 21.87 -2.12 -20.23
N LEU A 1136 22.05 -0.98 -19.53
CA LEU A 1136 21.57 -0.86 -18.14
C LEU A 1136 20.04 -0.90 -18.04
N TYR A 1137 19.34 -0.64 -19.13
CA TYR A 1137 17.90 -0.71 -19.25
C TYR A 1137 17.37 -2.17 -19.26
N GLN A 1138 18.27 -3.14 -19.44
CA GLN A 1138 17.97 -4.55 -19.33
C GLN A 1138 18.26 -5.10 -17.91
N LEU A 1139 18.82 -4.29 -17.00
CA LEU A 1139 19.35 -4.72 -15.70
C LEU A 1139 18.27 -5.29 -14.78
N SER A 1140 18.53 -6.51 -14.27
CA SER A 1140 17.88 -7.32 -13.22
C SER A 1140 17.68 -6.64 -11.83
N PHE A 1141 17.17 -5.42 -11.76
CA PHE A 1141 15.99 -5.01 -10.96
C PHE A 1141 15.70 -5.58 -9.56
N MET A 1142 15.64 -6.91 -9.34
CA MET A 1142 15.80 -7.50 -8.00
C MET A 1142 17.05 -6.90 -7.32
N TYR A 1143 18.07 -6.62 -8.13
CA TYR A 1143 19.29 -5.89 -7.84
C TYR A 1143 19.15 -4.38 -7.70
N TYR A 1144 18.07 -3.68 -8.05
CA TYR A 1144 18.00 -2.22 -7.80
C TYR A 1144 18.16 -1.90 -6.31
N THR A 1145 17.68 -2.78 -5.42
CA THR A 1145 17.92 -2.63 -3.98
C THR A 1145 19.40 -2.80 -3.62
N ILE A 1146 20.08 -3.80 -4.20
CA ILE A 1146 21.50 -4.04 -3.87
C ILE A 1146 22.44 -3.07 -4.59
N VAL A 1147 22.15 -2.68 -5.83
CA VAL A 1147 22.87 -1.67 -6.63
C VAL A 1147 22.71 -0.30 -5.97
N GLY A 1148 21.51 0.05 -5.49
CA GLY A 1148 21.32 1.27 -4.72
C GLY A 1148 22.12 1.27 -3.42
N LEU A 1149 22.09 0.15 -2.68
CA LEU A 1149 22.93 -0.02 -1.49
C LEU A 1149 24.43 0.08 -1.81
N ILE A 1150 24.90 -0.53 -2.91
CA ILE A 1150 26.31 -0.48 -3.33
C ILE A 1150 26.70 0.94 -3.72
N ILE A 1151 25.92 1.64 -4.55
CA ILE A 1151 26.19 3.03 -4.95
C ILE A 1151 26.21 3.94 -3.72
N MET A 1152 25.26 3.76 -2.80
CA MET A 1152 25.21 4.51 -1.54
C MET A 1152 26.47 4.29 -0.70
N LEU A 1153 26.87 3.04 -0.49
CA LEU A 1153 28.06 2.70 0.29
C LEU A 1153 29.36 3.19 -0.39
N VAL A 1154 29.50 3.04 -1.70
CA VAL A 1154 30.71 3.42 -2.46
C VAL A 1154 30.87 4.93 -2.52
N VAL A 1155 29.89 5.66 -3.06
CA VAL A 1155 29.95 7.12 -3.16
C VAL A 1155 29.97 7.76 -1.77
N GLY A 1156 29.27 7.17 -0.81
CA GLY A 1156 29.30 7.61 0.58
C GLY A 1156 30.66 7.42 1.25
N ALA A 1157 31.33 6.29 1.04
CA ALA A 1157 32.67 6.04 1.57
C ALA A 1157 33.72 6.97 0.93
N ILE A 1158 33.66 7.17 -0.38
CA ILE A 1158 34.55 8.08 -1.13
C ILE A 1158 34.40 9.51 -0.62
N VAL A 1159 33.20 10.07 -0.62
CA VAL A 1159 33.00 11.46 -0.17
C VAL A 1159 33.28 11.60 1.34
N SER A 1160 32.98 10.59 2.17
CA SER A 1160 33.38 10.61 3.58
C SER A 1160 34.89 10.45 3.82
N HIS A 1161 35.67 10.06 2.82
CA HIS A 1161 37.13 10.05 2.91
C HIS A 1161 37.71 11.45 2.68
N PHE A 1162 37.11 12.22 1.77
CA PHE A 1162 37.58 13.56 1.37
C PHE A 1162 36.97 14.72 2.17
N THR A 1163 35.95 14.49 3.01
CA THR A 1163 35.40 15.52 3.92
C THR A 1163 35.60 15.16 5.39
N GLU A 1164 35.46 16.14 6.28
CA GLU A 1164 35.77 16.07 7.71
C GLU A 1164 35.23 14.79 8.40
N PRO A 1165 36.07 14.07 9.17
CA PRO A 1165 35.64 12.84 9.82
C PRO A 1165 34.64 13.11 10.95
N PRO A 1166 33.70 12.19 11.21
CA PRO A 1166 32.77 12.31 12.32
C PRO A 1166 33.54 12.24 13.66
N GLU A 1167 33.21 13.10 14.62
CA GLU A 1167 33.82 13.14 15.95
C GLU A 1167 33.53 11.89 16.79
N LEU A 1168 34.22 10.77 16.55
CA LEU A 1168 33.94 9.47 17.17
C LEU A 1168 33.98 9.46 18.71
N THR A 1169 34.73 10.35 19.34
CA THR A 1169 34.67 10.63 20.79
C THR A 1169 33.26 10.91 21.26
N LYS A 1170 32.50 11.59 20.40
CA LYS A 1170 31.13 12.03 20.55
C LYS A 1170 30.09 11.03 20.00
N MET A 1171 30.31 9.70 20.06
CA MET A 1171 29.49 8.69 19.32
C MET A 1171 29.18 7.35 20.03
N SER A 1172 28.25 7.33 20.99
CA SER A 1172 27.73 6.18 21.76
C SER A 1172 27.85 4.82 21.06
N PRO A 1173 28.47 3.81 21.69
CA PRO A 1173 28.70 2.52 21.05
C PRO A 1173 27.44 1.73 20.67
N LYS A 1174 26.30 1.99 21.31
CA LYS A 1174 25.03 1.31 20.99
C LYS A 1174 24.63 1.49 19.51
N LEU A 1175 25.16 2.52 18.88
CA LEU A 1175 25.00 2.93 17.49
C LEU A 1175 25.72 2.11 16.43
N PHE A 1176 26.40 1.06 16.82
CA PHE A 1176 27.04 0.19 15.85
C PHE A 1176 26.49 -1.21 16.04
N THR A 1177 26.55 -2.02 14.98
CA THR A 1177 26.23 -3.45 15.12
C THR A 1177 27.03 -4.02 16.29
N PRO A 1178 26.55 -5.09 16.97
CA PRO A 1178 27.28 -5.72 18.06
C PRO A 1178 28.74 -6.11 17.71
N ILE A 1179 29.05 -6.26 16.41
CA ILE A 1179 30.41 -6.44 15.88
C ILE A 1179 31.19 -5.11 15.91
N VAL A 1180 30.75 -4.10 15.16
CA VAL A 1180 31.49 -2.83 14.97
C VAL A 1180 31.56 -2.00 16.25
N ARG A 1181 30.59 -2.18 17.15
CA ARG A 1181 30.56 -1.58 18.49
C ARG A 1181 31.85 -1.77 19.29
N LYS A 1182 32.43 -2.98 19.27
CA LYS A 1182 33.66 -3.29 20.03
C LYS A 1182 34.85 -2.44 19.55
N TYR A 1183 34.98 -2.28 18.24
CA TYR A 1183 36.00 -1.44 17.62
C TYR A 1183 35.80 0.06 17.96
N VAL A 1184 34.56 0.54 17.95
CA VAL A 1184 34.26 1.95 18.29
C VAL A 1184 34.54 2.27 19.76
N ILE A 1185 34.23 1.36 20.70
CA ILE A 1185 34.59 1.52 22.13
C ILE A 1185 36.10 1.69 22.28
N ARG A 1186 36.87 0.74 21.74
CA ARG A 1186 38.34 0.75 21.85
C ARG A 1186 38.92 2.04 21.27
N LYS A 1187 38.40 2.50 20.13
CA LYS A 1187 38.86 3.73 19.47
C LYS A 1187 38.49 5.01 20.21
N GLN A 1188 37.36 5.02 20.94
CA GLN A 1188 37.02 6.12 21.85
C GLN A 1188 37.95 6.17 23.06
N GLU A 1189 38.37 5.02 23.58
CA GLU A 1189 39.34 4.94 24.68
C GLU A 1189 40.75 5.35 24.24
N GLU A 1190 41.19 4.94 23.05
CA GLU A 1190 42.40 5.40 22.37
C GLU A 1190 42.39 6.94 22.26
N MET A 1191 41.41 7.52 21.56
CA MET A 1191 41.34 8.98 21.35
C MET A 1191 41.19 9.80 22.63
N LYS A 1192 40.58 9.25 23.70
CA LYS A 1192 40.51 9.91 25.02
C LYS A 1192 41.85 9.90 25.76
N LYS A 1193 42.69 8.88 25.59
CA LYS A 1193 44.07 8.87 26.10
C LYS A 1193 44.91 9.93 25.36
N ASP A 1194 44.85 9.96 24.04
CA ASP A 1194 45.59 10.93 23.20
C ASP A 1194 45.18 12.39 23.44
N ALA A 1195 43.91 12.64 23.83
CA ALA A 1195 43.44 13.96 24.20
C ALA A 1195 44.06 14.41 25.54
N VAL A 1196 43.96 13.59 26.60
CA VAL A 1196 44.51 13.94 27.92
C VAL A 1196 46.04 14.00 27.90
N GLN A 1197 46.71 13.18 27.08
CA GLN A 1197 48.17 13.27 26.92
C GLN A 1197 48.62 14.55 26.20
N ARG A 1198 47.80 15.11 25.30
CA ARG A 1198 48.04 16.43 24.67
C ARG A 1198 47.73 17.60 25.60
N GLU A 1199 46.71 17.49 26.45
CA GLU A 1199 46.46 18.46 27.52
C GLU A 1199 47.61 18.49 28.54
N LEU A 1200 48.07 17.31 29.01
CA LEU A 1200 49.27 17.22 29.86
C LEU A 1200 50.51 17.81 29.19
N LEU A 1201 50.72 17.57 27.89
CA LEU A 1201 51.82 18.17 27.14
C LEU A 1201 51.68 19.68 26.90
N LYS A 1202 50.48 20.27 27.02
CA LYS A 1202 50.33 21.74 27.10
C LYS A 1202 50.66 22.24 28.50
N ILE A 1203 50.13 21.59 29.54
CA ILE A 1203 50.35 21.99 30.94
C ILE A 1203 51.84 21.91 31.30
N VAL A 1204 52.59 20.93 30.75
CA VAL A 1204 54.05 20.81 30.92
C VAL A 1204 54.85 21.80 30.04
N ARG A 1205 54.19 22.55 29.14
CA ARG A 1205 54.77 23.59 28.28
C ARG A 1205 54.39 25.02 28.70
N THR A 1206 53.55 25.18 29.72
CA THR A 1206 52.98 26.47 30.16
C THR A 1206 53.51 26.82 31.54
#